data_AF-A0A2A5ADR8-F1
#
_entry.id   AF-A0A2A5ADR8-F1
#
_cell.length_a   1.000
_cell.length_b   1.000
_cell.length_c   1.000
_cell.angle_alpha   90.00
_cell.angle_beta   90.00
_cell.angle_gamma   90.00
#
_symmetry.space_group_name_H-M   'P 1'
#
loop_
_entity.id
_entity.type
_entity.pdbx_description
1 polymer ?
#
loop_
_entity_poly.entity_id
_entity_poly.type
_entity_poly.pdbx_seq_one_letter_code
_entity_poly.pdbx_strand_id
1 'polypeptide(L)'
;MNFTSFKSELEKLKFGKKSDTYLLIGCEDFENENLNSSKLISTLKTKLKVTSDFNVLKLHFDQYKICFLKYENFDEVAVPRLLESININLATGNIQKLSYSKSSNLSILLYKEQILKSTVSKYTKFSNQLNQIDFNIQLDTITKENSWKLLLSVHQLEISKHSISQIEETSKIRINNTRVKNYHHKQEILDYGFSQSVLCLLENSLLNKEQTLFDYGCGLENDVKGLQILGYNTFGWDPKTKNDGTKKKADIVNLGNVLSNIEDPLFRSKTLQTAYKYSKSIFIVSCDIQSTSLKLQSYGDGVITSDNKFKKYYSQDEFKQFILDTLGTCEPIALAPGVFCLFKDKSQHQKILKKSCIRSIEHFKYDFSNIEYSDIVKSFLSTAFKLGRAPLENEFQNLEEVIKEIGSIEQGIKVLKKEIGEDTYKQIHDIKRKDLLVYLAVSNFNQRLDKKFLQESILADIESFLDEYDTAYEQALSLLYSTADPQVISTLCEQSEVGFKDEKSLYIRMDQHDQLHPVLRIYIGCCERLMGDISSFDLIKVHKESSKLSLMKYKNFNNDMLPKLEMRIKINLGYQKIKLFNYFDQKHPQSLYHKVRFFNEDHKLYSSFKKHSDKLTELDITIEDHGPNFTDFQEVLNCHGYTNEEDFNLKNS
;
A
#
# COMPACT_ATOMS: atom_id res chain seq x y z
N MET A 1 22.72 -36.16 25.43
CA MET A 1 22.74 -35.03 26.39
C MET A 1 21.29 -34.68 26.74
N ASN A 2 21.00 -34.25 27.98
CA ASN A 2 19.67 -33.77 28.37
C ASN A 2 19.63 -32.23 28.43
N PHE A 3 18.43 -31.64 28.47
CA PHE A 3 18.27 -30.19 28.40
C PHE A 3 18.95 -29.45 29.56
N THR A 4 18.88 -29.96 30.79
CA THR A 4 19.51 -29.33 31.96
C THR A 4 21.03 -29.25 31.82
N SER A 5 21.67 -30.33 31.36
CA SER A 5 23.11 -30.34 31.11
C SER A 5 23.47 -29.40 29.96
N PHE A 6 22.65 -29.38 28.91
CA PHE A 6 22.83 -28.49 27.75
C PHE A 6 22.81 -27.03 28.20
N LYS A 7 21.76 -26.62 28.92
CA LYS A 7 21.63 -25.27 29.46
C LYS A 7 22.81 -24.89 30.36
N SER A 8 23.24 -25.78 31.27
CA SER A 8 24.37 -25.52 32.17
C SER A 8 25.70 -25.30 31.42
N GLU A 9 25.95 -26.02 30.32
CA GLU A 9 27.14 -25.78 29.48
C GLU A 9 27.06 -24.43 28.77
N LEU A 10 25.89 -24.04 28.26
CA LEU A 10 25.70 -22.74 27.61
C LEU A 10 25.87 -21.55 28.57
N GLU A 11 25.37 -21.67 29.80
CA GLU A 11 25.48 -20.61 30.82
C GLU A 11 26.94 -20.29 31.15
N LYS A 12 27.83 -21.29 31.11
CA LYS A 12 29.28 -21.17 31.39
C LYS A 12 30.07 -20.47 30.29
N LEU A 13 29.51 -20.29 29.10
CA LEU A 13 30.20 -19.61 28.01
C LEU A 13 30.42 -18.12 28.34
N LYS A 14 31.66 -17.68 28.13
CA LYS A 14 32.11 -16.30 28.40
C LYS A 14 32.00 -15.37 27.18
N PHE A 15 31.60 -15.90 26.03
CA PHE A 15 31.45 -15.16 24.78
C PHE A 15 30.13 -15.55 24.09
N GLY A 16 29.73 -14.75 23.09
CA GLY A 16 28.43 -14.85 22.46
C GLY A 16 27.41 -13.86 23.04
N LYS A 17 26.45 -13.43 22.22
CA LYS A 17 25.41 -12.46 22.59
C LYS A 17 24.27 -13.19 23.30
N LYS A 18 24.13 -12.96 24.61
CA LYS A 18 23.09 -13.56 25.47
C LYS A 18 21.82 -12.69 25.47
N SER A 19 20.69 -13.36 25.42
CA SER A 19 19.33 -12.87 25.67
C SER A 19 18.71 -13.69 26.80
N ASP A 20 17.57 -13.27 27.33
CA ASP A 20 16.81 -14.01 28.35
C ASP A 20 16.42 -15.43 27.91
N THR A 21 16.25 -15.64 26.60
CA THR A 21 15.74 -16.90 26.04
C THR A 21 16.76 -17.67 25.19
N TYR A 22 17.84 -17.03 24.72
CA TYR A 22 18.82 -17.70 23.87
C TYR A 22 20.21 -17.06 23.90
N LEU A 23 21.19 -17.82 23.40
CA LEU A 23 22.55 -17.41 23.08
C LEU A 23 22.76 -17.40 21.56
N LEU A 24 23.28 -16.29 21.02
CA LEU A 24 23.81 -16.23 19.65
C LEU A 24 25.34 -16.32 19.68
N ILE A 25 25.90 -17.18 18.84
CA ILE A 25 27.34 -17.44 18.81
C ILE A 25 27.80 -17.85 17.41
N GLY A 26 29.04 -17.51 17.05
CA GLY A 26 29.68 -17.97 15.81
C GLY A 26 29.72 -19.50 15.76
N CYS A 27 29.32 -20.07 14.62
CA CYS A 27 29.22 -21.52 14.45
C CYS A 27 30.58 -22.22 14.63
N GLU A 28 31.62 -21.71 13.95
CA GLU A 28 32.98 -22.24 14.04
C GLU A 28 33.60 -22.04 15.43
N ASP A 29 33.37 -20.87 16.05
CA ASP A 29 33.89 -20.57 17.38
C ASP A 29 33.34 -21.54 18.44
N PHE A 30 32.04 -21.87 18.36
CA PHE A 30 31.41 -22.81 19.29
C PHE A 30 31.84 -24.26 19.04
N GLU A 31 32.04 -24.67 17.78
CA GLU A 31 32.51 -26.03 17.45
C GLU A 31 33.89 -26.32 18.02
N ASN A 32 34.74 -25.29 18.12
CA ASN A 32 36.07 -25.40 18.70
C ASN A 32 36.09 -25.42 20.25
N GLU A 33 34.93 -25.28 20.91
CA GLU A 33 34.84 -25.43 22.36
C GLU A 33 34.89 -26.90 22.76
N ASN A 34 35.57 -27.21 23.87
CA ASN A 34 35.66 -28.57 24.41
C ASN A 34 34.47 -28.89 25.34
N LEU A 35 33.26 -28.87 24.79
CA LEU A 35 32.00 -29.11 25.50
C LEU A 35 31.27 -30.35 24.95
N ASN A 36 30.33 -30.91 25.70
CA ASN A 36 29.49 -31.99 25.14
C ASN A 36 28.47 -31.42 24.15
N SER A 37 28.02 -30.19 24.37
CA SER A 37 27.15 -29.45 23.46
C SER A 37 27.81 -29.19 22.10
N SER A 38 29.11 -28.91 22.05
CA SER A 38 29.83 -28.71 20.77
C SER A 38 29.90 -30.02 19.98
N LYS A 39 30.25 -31.14 20.62
CA LYS A 39 30.22 -32.48 20.00
C LYS A 39 28.83 -32.85 19.44
N LEU A 40 27.76 -32.51 20.18
CA LEU A 40 26.40 -32.70 19.71
C LEU A 40 26.12 -31.89 18.44
N ILE A 41 26.51 -30.61 18.42
CA ILE A 41 26.32 -29.72 17.27
C ILE A 41 27.12 -30.19 16.06
N SER A 42 28.38 -30.59 16.22
CA SER A 42 29.20 -31.15 15.12
C SER A 42 28.56 -32.40 14.54
N THR A 43 28.02 -33.29 15.40
CA THR A 43 27.29 -34.49 14.95
C THR A 43 26.05 -34.12 14.14
N LEU A 44 25.27 -33.13 14.60
CA LEU A 44 24.08 -32.65 13.90
C LEU A 44 24.42 -32.00 12.55
N LYS A 45 25.47 -31.18 12.50
CA LYS A 45 25.97 -30.54 11.28
C LYS A 45 26.33 -31.58 10.23
N THR A 46 27.09 -32.61 10.60
CA THR A 46 27.43 -33.73 9.70
C THR A 46 26.19 -34.50 9.25
N LYS A 47 25.31 -34.88 10.19
CA LYS A 47 24.12 -35.69 9.88
C LYS A 47 23.14 -34.96 8.96
N LEU A 48 22.98 -33.66 9.14
CA LEU A 48 22.04 -32.82 8.38
C LEU A 48 22.66 -32.19 7.13
N LYS A 49 23.95 -32.46 6.87
CA LYS A 49 24.74 -31.88 5.78
C LYS A 49 24.63 -30.35 5.75
N VAL A 50 24.73 -29.73 6.92
CA VAL A 50 24.71 -28.27 7.05
C VAL A 50 26.04 -27.74 6.51
N THR A 51 25.98 -26.84 5.52
CA THR A 51 27.17 -26.27 4.88
C THR A 51 27.87 -25.27 5.81
N SER A 52 29.12 -24.93 5.48
CA SER A 52 29.92 -23.93 6.20
C SER A 52 29.27 -22.53 6.19
N ASP A 53 28.41 -22.24 5.22
CA ASP A 53 27.75 -20.94 5.08
C ASP A 53 26.79 -20.62 6.24
N PHE A 54 26.38 -21.62 7.03
CA PHE A 54 25.65 -21.42 8.28
C PHE A 54 26.60 -20.95 9.38
N ASN A 55 26.90 -19.66 9.33
CA ASN A 55 27.91 -18.98 10.13
C ASN A 55 27.48 -18.64 11.57
N VAL A 56 26.19 -18.72 11.93
CA VAL A 56 25.70 -18.39 13.29
C VAL A 56 24.85 -19.52 13.88
N LEU A 57 25.03 -19.76 15.18
CA LEU A 57 24.22 -20.65 16.00
C LEU A 57 23.33 -19.84 16.94
N LYS A 58 22.06 -20.23 17.02
CA LYS A 58 21.11 -19.77 18.05
C LYS A 58 20.76 -20.94 18.97
N LEU A 59 21.12 -20.83 20.25
CA LEU A 59 21.00 -21.89 21.24
C LEU A 59 20.03 -21.44 22.33
N HIS A 60 18.94 -22.18 22.54
CA HIS A 60 17.86 -21.76 23.43
C HIS A 60 18.10 -22.18 24.90
N PHE A 61 17.79 -21.28 25.84
CA PHE A 61 17.82 -21.51 27.29
C PHE A 61 16.46 -21.92 27.86
N ASP A 62 15.39 -21.61 27.13
CA ASP A 62 13.99 -21.82 27.49
C ASP A 62 13.42 -23.11 26.87
N GLN A 63 14.03 -23.58 25.79
CA GLN A 63 13.61 -24.76 25.03
C GLN A 63 14.81 -25.61 24.66
N TYR A 64 14.62 -26.93 24.58
CA TYR A 64 15.68 -27.82 24.08
C TYR A 64 15.78 -27.76 22.56
N LYS A 65 16.26 -26.62 22.05
CA LYS A 65 16.21 -26.23 20.64
C LYS A 65 17.52 -25.56 20.19
N ILE A 66 17.92 -25.87 18.95
CA ILE A 66 19.07 -25.28 18.28
C ILE A 66 18.64 -24.76 16.91
N CYS A 67 19.17 -23.62 16.48
CA CYS A 67 19.01 -23.14 15.12
C CYS A 67 20.36 -22.83 14.48
N PHE A 68 20.60 -23.38 13.28
CA PHE A 68 21.66 -22.91 12.40
C PHE A 68 21.12 -21.77 11.56
N LEU A 69 21.83 -20.65 11.52
CA LEU A 69 21.47 -19.43 10.79
C LEU A 69 22.55 -19.12 9.75
N LYS A 70 22.11 -18.91 8.51
CA LYS A 70 22.97 -18.49 7.40
C LYS A 70 22.79 -17.00 7.18
N TYR A 71 23.73 -16.22 7.65
CA TYR A 71 23.83 -14.80 7.37
C TYR A 71 24.76 -14.54 6.17
N GLU A 72 24.60 -13.40 5.52
CA GLU A 72 25.58 -12.90 4.56
C GLU A 72 27.00 -12.88 5.13
N ASN A 73 27.99 -12.92 4.25
CA ASN A 73 29.40 -13.00 4.63
C ASN A 73 29.81 -11.78 5.48
N PHE A 74 30.25 -12.05 6.71
CA PHE A 74 30.63 -11.01 7.67
C PHE A 74 31.79 -10.14 7.17
N ASP A 75 32.65 -10.68 6.31
CA ASP A 75 33.79 -9.97 5.73
C ASP A 75 33.43 -9.03 4.59
N GLU A 76 32.30 -9.26 3.93
CA GLU A 76 31.83 -8.48 2.78
C GLU A 76 30.91 -7.34 3.20
N VAL A 77 30.02 -7.58 4.17
CA VAL A 77 29.01 -6.60 4.61
C VAL A 77 29.11 -6.29 6.10
N ALA A 78 28.95 -5.02 6.48
CA ALA A 78 28.92 -4.60 7.88
C ALA A 78 27.76 -5.22 8.67
N VAL A 79 26.55 -5.13 8.11
CA VAL A 79 25.29 -5.50 8.74
C VAL A 79 24.64 -6.63 7.92
N PRO A 80 25.00 -7.89 8.19
CA PRO A 80 24.62 -9.02 7.36
C PRO A 80 23.13 -9.39 7.52
N ARG A 81 22.50 -9.79 6.42
CA ARG A 81 21.10 -10.23 6.35
C ARG A 81 20.98 -11.75 6.53
N LEU A 82 19.89 -12.20 7.16
CA LEU A 82 19.58 -13.61 7.35
C LEU A 82 18.98 -14.20 6.07
N LEU A 83 19.64 -15.19 5.47
CA LEU A 83 19.25 -15.80 4.20
C LEU A 83 18.47 -17.10 4.40
N GLU A 84 18.91 -17.94 5.34
CA GLU A 84 18.30 -19.26 5.62
C GLU A 84 18.39 -19.63 7.10
N SER A 85 17.49 -20.48 7.57
CA SER A 85 17.59 -21.10 8.90
C SER A 85 17.23 -22.58 8.90
N ILE A 86 17.87 -23.33 9.80
CA ILE A 86 17.55 -24.73 10.11
C ILE A 86 17.26 -24.82 11.59
N ASN A 87 15.99 -25.00 11.95
CA ASN A 87 15.53 -25.09 13.33
C ASN A 87 15.40 -26.56 13.72
N ILE A 88 15.94 -26.94 14.87
CA ILE A 88 15.97 -28.32 15.36
C ILE A 88 15.45 -28.34 16.78
N ASN A 89 14.33 -29.05 17.00
CA ASN A 89 13.86 -29.37 18.34
C ASN A 89 14.56 -30.68 18.79
N LEU A 90 15.43 -30.59 19.78
CA LEU A 90 16.23 -31.72 20.26
C LEU A 90 15.43 -32.71 21.10
N ALA A 91 14.28 -32.30 21.65
CA ALA A 91 13.40 -33.20 22.38
C ALA A 91 12.60 -34.10 21.43
N THR A 92 12.11 -33.56 20.30
CA THR A 92 11.24 -34.29 19.37
C THR A 92 11.97 -34.80 18.12
N GLY A 93 13.16 -34.27 17.82
CA GLY A 93 13.87 -34.53 16.57
C GLY A 93 13.29 -33.81 15.35
N ASN A 94 12.28 -32.94 15.52
CA ASN A 94 11.70 -32.18 14.42
C ASN A 94 12.71 -31.17 13.85
N ILE A 95 12.85 -31.15 12.53
CA ILE A 95 13.75 -30.29 11.77
C ILE A 95 12.94 -29.47 10.77
N GLN A 96 13.07 -28.16 10.82
CA GLN A 96 12.42 -27.23 9.91
C GLN A 96 13.46 -26.35 9.21
N LYS A 97 13.51 -26.43 7.87
CA LYS A 97 14.35 -25.57 7.04
C LYS A 97 13.52 -24.44 6.45
N LEU A 98 14.00 -23.19 6.57
CA LEU A 98 13.34 -21.99 6.07
C LEU A 98 14.31 -21.20 5.19
N SER A 99 13.84 -20.76 4.02
CA SER A 99 14.56 -19.84 3.15
C SER A 99 13.85 -18.49 3.14
N TYR A 100 14.61 -17.41 3.23
CA TYR A 100 14.10 -16.05 3.27
C TYR A 100 14.32 -15.28 1.96
N SER A 101 14.83 -15.93 0.91
CA SER A 101 15.21 -15.29 -0.37
C SER A 101 14.09 -14.50 -1.07
N LYS A 102 12.82 -14.77 -0.75
CA LYS A 102 11.63 -14.08 -1.29
C LYS A 102 11.13 -12.94 -0.41
N SER A 103 11.69 -12.75 0.78
CA SER A 103 11.28 -11.68 1.69
C SER A 103 11.88 -10.35 1.26
N SER A 104 11.03 -9.34 1.06
CA SER A 104 11.46 -7.97 0.75
C SER A 104 12.11 -7.25 1.93
N ASN A 105 11.97 -7.77 3.16
CA ASN A 105 12.50 -7.15 4.39
C ASN A 105 13.16 -8.18 5.31
N LEU A 106 14.45 -8.46 5.06
CA LEU A 106 15.21 -9.48 5.77
C LEU A 106 15.55 -9.07 7.20
N SER A 107 15.69 -10.06 8.08
CA SER A 107 16.23 -9.81 9.41
C SER A 107 17.74 -9.55 9.31
N ILE A 108 18.24 -8.58 10.07
CA ILE A 108 19.66 -8.19 10.07
C ILE A 108 20.32 -8.55 11.40
N LEU A 109 21.66 -8.56 11.40
CA LEU A 109 22.48 -8.72 12.60
C LEU A 109 23.37 -7.48 12.82
N LEU A 110 23.02 -6.68 13.82
CA LEU A 110 23.88 -5.62 14.32
C LEU A 110 24.83 -6.15 15.40
N TYR A 111 26.00 -5.53 15.51
CA TYR A 111 27.05 -5.88 16.48
C TYR A 111 27.53 -7.34 16.39
N LYS A 112 27.79 -7.81 15.17
CA LYS A 112 28.23 -9.20 14.92
C LYS A 112 29.54 -9.57 15.62
N GLU A 113 30.37 -8.60 15.99
CA GLU A 113 31.57 -8.85 16.80
C GLU A 113 31.24 -9.42 18.19
N GLN A 114 30.04 -9.15 18.73
CA GLN A 114 29.61 -9.67 20.04
C GLN A 114 29.35 -11.18 20.04
N ILE A 115 29.13 -11.77 18.86
CA ILE A 115 28.86 -13.22 18.73
C ILE A 115 30.12 -14.03 18.44
N LEU A 116 31.23 -13.38 18.13
CA LEU A 116 32.49 -14.03 17.78
C LEU A 116 33.43 -14.12 19.00
N LYS A 117 34.28 -15.15 19.02
CA LYS A 117 35.29 -15.33 20.07
C LYS A 117 36.50 -14.42 19.87
N SER A 118 36.90 -14.22 18.62
CA SER A 118 38.05 -13.39 18.26
C SER A 118 37.61 -11.99 17.85
N THR A 119 38.27 -10.98 18.43
CA THR A 119 37.99 -9.58 18.09
C THR A 119 38.59 -9.26 16.72
N VAL A 120 37.71 -9.09 15.73
CA VAL A 120 38.12 -8.63 14.40
C VAL A 120 38.12 -7.10 14.36
N SER A 121 39.30 -6.51 14.14
CA SER A 121 39.50 -5.05 14.21
C SER A 121 38.51 -4.25 13.35
N LYS A 122 38.25 -4.69 12.10
CA LYS A 122 37.30 -4.01 11.21
C LYS A 122 35.85 -3.99 11.72
N TYR A 123 35.39 -5.05 12.40
CA TYR A 123 34.02 -5.08 12.93
C TYR A 123 33.88 -4.18 14.14
N THR A 124 34.90 -4.17 15.02
CA THR A 124 34.96 -3.31 16.21
C THR A 124 35.05 -1.83 15.82
N LYS A 125 35.81 -1.50 14.77
CA LYS A 125 35.87 -0.14 14.23
C LYS A 125 34.49 0.33 13.76
N PHE A 126 33.76 -0.52 13.05
CA PHE A 126 32.42 -0.22 12.57
C PHE A 126 31.43 0.03 13.72
N SER A 127 31.42 -0.83 14.74
CA SER A 127 30.52 -0.64 15.89
C SER A 127 30.88 0.57 16.75
N ASN A 128 32.17 0.90 16.89
CA ASN A 128 32.60 2.15 17.51
C ASN A 128 32.12 3.39 16.75
N GLN A 129 32.18 3.37 15.41
CA GLN A 129 31.62 4.44 14.58
C GLN A 129 30.11 4.56 14.76
N LEU A 130 29.38 3.44 14.81
CA LEU A 130 27.94 3.44 15.07
C LEU A 130 27.59 4.05 16.43
N ASN A 131 28.32 3.67 17.48
CA ASN A 131 28.05 4.14 18.84
C ASN A 131 28.39 5.62 19.06
N GLN A 132 29.15 6.25 18.14
CA GLN A 132 29.42 7.69 18.16
C GLN A 132 28.28 8.53 17.59
N ILE A 133 27.32 7.90 16.91
CA ILE A 133 26.19 8.58 16.27
C ILE A 133 24.98 8.51 17.20
N ASP A 134 24.42 9.65 17.54
CA ASP A 134 23.18 9.71 18.31
C ASP A 134 21.97 9.51 17.40
N PHE A 135 21.46 8.27 17.40
CA PHE A 135 20.27 7.88 16.65
C PHE A 135 18.95 8.17 17.40
N ASN A 136 18.99 8.68 18.64
CA ASN A 136 17.82 8.81 19.51
C ASN A 136 17.00 7.52 19.71
N ILE A 137 17.58 6.35 19.41
CA ILE A 137 16.97 5.03 19.57
C ILE A 137 18.02 4.00 20.03
N GLN A 138 17.57 2.92 20.68
CA GLN A 138 18.45 1.77 20.95
C GLN A 138 18.62 0.90 19.70
N LEU A 139 19.84 0.85 19.15
CA LEU A 139 20.18 0.14 17.93
C LEU A 139 19.90 -1.38 17.99
N ASP A 140 20.04 -2.01 19.16
CA ASP A 140 19.72 -3.42 19.35
C ASP A 140 18.25 -3.77 19.06
N THR A 141 17.36 -2.76 19.02
CA THR A 141 15.95 -2.97 18.65
C THR A 141 15.71 -2.97 17.14
N ILE A 142 16.70 -2.60 16.32
CA ILE A 142 16.61 -2.59 14.86
C ILE A 142 17.01 -3.95 14.30
N THR A 143 16.00 -4.78 14.04
CA THR A 143 16.19 -6.17 13.60
C THR A 143 15.91 -6.41 12.12
N LYS A 144 15.47 -5.38 11.37
CA LYS A 144 15.00 -5.49 9.98
C LYS A 144 15.78 -4.56 9.04
N GLU A 145 16.04 -5.04 7.82
CA GLU A 145 16.83 -4.36 6.78
C GLU A 145 16.24 -3.00 6.41
N ASN A 146 14.92 -2.92 6.25
CA ASN A 146 14.23 -1.69 5.88
C ASN A 146 14.37 -0.61 6.95
N SER A 147 14.12 -0.96 8.22
CA SER A 147 14.31 -0.07 9.36
C SER A 147 15.76 0.41 9.49
N TRP A 148 16.72 -0.41 9.08
CA TRP A 148 18.14 -0.07 9.08
C TRP A 148 18.54 0.89 7.97
N LYS A 149 18.18 0.60 6.72
CA LYS A 149 18.45 1.49 5.57
C LYS A 149 17.85 2.87 5.79
N LEU A 150 16.66 2.89 6.37
CA LEU A 150 16.00 4.10 6.79
C LEU A 150 16.80 4.89 7.83
N LEU A 151 17.25 4.22 8.89
CA LEU A 151 18.00 4.88 9.94
C LEU A 151 19.26 5.56 9.37
N LEU A 152 19.89 4.92 8.38
CA LEU A 152 21.01 5.51 7.67
C LEU A 152 20.61 6.72 6.82
N SER A 153 19.51 6.64 6.06
CA SER A 153 19.07 7.75 5.20
C SER A 153 18.70 9.01 5.98
N VAL A 154 18.00 8.86 7.11
CA VAL A 154 17.61 9.98 7.99
C VAL A 154 18.83 10.71 8.53
N HIS A 155 19.88 9.97 8.89
CA HIS A 155 21.11 10.54 9.38
C HIS A 155 22.10 10.91 8.26
N GLN A 156 21.68 10.79 6.98
CA GLN A 156 22.49 11.05 5.79
C GLN A 156 23.81 10.27 5.81
N LEU A 157 23.72 9.01 6.21
CA LEU A 157 24.83 8.09 6.34
C LEU A 157 24.80 7.07 5.21
N GLU A 158 25.98 6.72 4.73
CA GLU A 158 26.18 5.58 3.86
C GLU A 158 27.17 4.61 4.50
N ILE A 159 26.94 3.31 4.28
CA ILE A 159 27.86 2.26 4.69
C ILE A 159 28.54 1.70 3.46
N SER A 160 29.85 1.95 3.37
CA SER A 160 30.73 1.32 2.41
C SER A 160 31.55 0.24 3.13
N LYS A 161 31.26 -1.03 2.82
CA LYS A 161 31.86 -2.20 3.48
C LYS A 161 31.63 -2.20 5.00
N HIS A 162 32.61 -1.74 5.78
CA HIS A 162 32.62 -1.67 7.26
C HIS A 162 33.02 -0.28 7.74
N SER A 163 32.67 0.75 6.99
CA SER A 163 32.92 2.14 7.37
C SER A 163 31.70 2.99 7.05
N ILE A 164 31.44 3.94 7.95
CA ILE A 164 30.34 4.89 7.84
C ILE A 164 30.91 6.20 7.31
N SER A 165 30.27 6.75 6.28
CA SER A 165 30.56 8.08 5.73
C SER A 165 29.30 8.94 5.73
N GLN A 166 29.47 10.24 5.91
CA GLN A 166 28.41 11.21 5.71
C GLN A 166 28.26 11.48 4.22
N ILE A 167 27.03 11.55 3.75
CA ILE A 167 26.74 11.86 2.34
C ILE A 167 27.03 13.35 2.12
N GLU A 168 28.07 13.67 1.35
CA GLU A 168 28.38 15.06 0.96
C GLU A 168 27.34 15.57 -0.06
N GLU A 169 26.86 16.80 0.14
CA GLU A 169 25.81 17.49 -0.65
C GLU A 169 26.14 17.74 -2.15
N THR A 170 27.15 17.08 -2.71
CA THR A 170 27.58 17.26 -4.11
C THR A 170 26.97 16.21 -5.03
N SER A 171 25.65 16.16 -5.10
CA SER A 171 24.94 15.69 -6.29
C SER A 171 23.53 16.29 -6.34
N LYS A 172 23.47 17.59 -6.69
CA LYS A 172 22.26 18.18 -7.26
C LYS A 172 21.92 17.43 -8.55
N ILE A 173 21.12 16.38 -8.44
CA ILE A 173 20.25 15.96 -9.53
C ILE A 173 19.41 17.20 -9.85
N ARG A 174 19.68 17.81 -11.01
CA ARG A 174 18.79 18.82 -11.61
C ARG A 174 17.45 18.13 -11.86
N ILE A 175 16.53 18.25 -10.92
CA ILE A 175 15.14 17.89 -11.10
C ILE A 175 14.56 18.96 -12.02
N ASN A 176 14.42 18.62 -13.31
CA ASN A 176 13.54 19.36 -14.20
C ASN A 176 12.12 19.24 -13.63
N ASN A 177 11.53 20.39 -13.30
CA ASN A 177 10.17 20.53 -12.78
C ASN A 177 9.13 20.18 -13.86
N THR A 178 8.88 18.89 -14.06
CA THR A 178 7.69 18.40 -14.77
C THR A 178 7.17 17.11 -14.12
N ARG A 179 6.05 17.24 -13.38
CA ARG A 179 5.11 16.16 -13.00
C ARG A 179 5.65 14.87 -12.33
N VAL A 180 6.66 14.96 -11.45
CA VAL A 180 7.03 13.86 -10.54
C VAL A 180 7.16 14.37 -9.09
N LYS A 181 6.07 14.86 -8.50
CA LYS A 181 6.06 15.26 -7.07
C LYS A 181 5.47 14.20 -6.12
N ASN A 182 4.78 13.18 -6.62
CA ASN A 182 4.12 12.18 -5.77
C ASN A 182 4.85 10.85 -5.64
N TYR A 183 5.77 10.49 -6.53
CA TYR A 183 6.42 9.17 -6.49
C TYR A 183 7.56 9.05 -5.47
N HIS A 184 8.38 10.10 -5.28
CA HIS A 184 9.52 10.04 -4.36
C HIS A 184 9.10 9.92 -2.89
N HIS A 185 8.10 10.69 -2.44
CA HIS A 185 7.58 10.57 -1.08
C HIS A 185 6.87 9.21 -0.82
N LYS A 186 6.21 8.63 -1.83
CA LYS A 186 5.53 7.33 -1.70
C LYS A 186 6.52 6.18 -1.59
N GLN A 187 7.62 6.24 -2.35
CA GLN A 187 8.70 5.24 -2.29
C GLN A 187 9.38 5.26 -0.92
N GLU A 188 9.70 6.45 -0.40
CA GLU A 188 10.28 6.60 0.94
C GLU A 188 9.34 6.04 2.02
N ILE A 189 8.04 6.34 2.00
CA ILE A 189 7.05 5.83 2.98
C ILE A 189 6.94 4.29 2.96
N LEU A 190 7.04 3.66 1.79
CA LEU A 190 7.00 2.19 1.65
C LEU A 190 8.25 1.50 2.25
N ASP A 191 9.39 2.19 2.27
CA ASP A 191 10.65 1.66 2.80
C ASP A 191 10.64 1.54 4.34
N TYR A 192 9.70 2.15 5.06
CA TYR A 192 9.59 2.04 6.54
C TYR A 192 8.96 0.72 7.00
N GLY A 193 8.32 -0.03 6.09
CA GLY A 193 7.61 -1.27 6.43
C GLY A 193 6.39 -1.06 7.34
N PHE A 194 5.73 0.09 7.21
CA PHE A 194 4.51 0.43 7.96
C PHE A 194 3.39 -0.57 7.72
N SER A 195 2.53 -0.77 8.72
CA SER A 195 1.28 -1.50 8.54
C SER A 195 0.38 -0.82 7.51
N GLN A 196 -0.47 -1.62 6.85
CA GLN A 196 -1.37 -1.12 5.82
C GLN A 196 -2.29 0.00 6.32
N SER A 197 -2.74 -0.05 7.58
CA SER A 197 -3.57 1.01 8.16
C SER A 197 -2.79 2.33 8.31
N VAL A 198 -1.54 2.29 8.76
CA VAL A 198 -0.69 3.49 8.83
C VAL A 198 -0.39 4.04 7.43
N LEU A 199 -0.10 3.17 6.46
CA LEU A 199 0.06 3.59 5.05
C LEU A 199 -1.19 4.31 4.55
N CYS A 200 -2.39 3.76 4.78
CA CYS A 200 -3.65 4.39 4.39
C CYS A 200 -3.84 5.78 5.04
N LEU A 201 -3.45 5.96 6.31
CA LEU A 201 -3.52 7.28 6.95
C LEU A 201 -2.62 8.30 6.26
N LEU A 202 -1.39 7.91 5.92
CA LEU A 202 -0.40 8.79 5.28
C LEU A 202 -0.80 9.14 3.84
N GLU A 203 -1.17 8.13 3.04
CA GLU A 203 -1.53 8.29 1.62
C GLU A 203 -2.79 9.15 1.42
N ASN A 204 -3.73 9.08 2.36
CA ASN A 204 -4.94 9.89 2.37
C ASN A 204 -4.78 11.23 3.12
N SER A 205 -3.57 11.55 3.61
CA SER A 205 -3.28 12.76 4.38
C SER A 205 -4.20 12.95 5.59
N LEU A 206 -4.57 11.84 6.23
CA LEU A 206 -5.43 11.80 7.42
C LEU A 206 -4.66 12.02 8.71
N LEU A 207 -3.34 11.78 8.69
CA LEU A 207 -2.43 12.04 9.79
C LEU A 207 -1.50 13.21 9.42
N ASN A 208 -1.45 14.23 10.26
CA ASN A 208 -0.47 15.31 10.19
C ASN A 208 0.39 15.35 11.47
N LYS A 209 1.44 16.20 11.48
CA LYS A 209 2.41 16.27 12.59
C LYS A 209 1.87 16.93 13.87
N GLU A 210 0.78 17.67 13.78
CA GLU A 210 0.13 18.32 14.92
C GLU A 210 -0.79 17.37 15.68
N GLN A 211 -1.28 16.33 15.00
CA GLN A 211 -2.17 15.32 15.56
C GLN A 211 -1.41 14.25 16.35
N THR A 212 -2.08 13.73 17.36
CA THR A 212 -1.63 12.57 18.12
C THR A 212 -2.14 11.27 17.51
N LEU A 213 -1.25 10.28 17.32
CA LEU A 213 -1.60 8.91 16.94
C LEU A 213 -1.29 7.94 18.07
N PHE A 214 -2.30 7.15 18.44
CA PHE A 214 -2.15 6.04 19.38
C PHE A 214 -2.26 4.70 18.65
N ASP A 215 -1.19 3.93 18.63
CA ASP A 215 -1.16 2.58 18.08
C ASP A 215 -1.50 1.54 19.16
N TYR A 216 -2.75 1.05 19.12
CA TYR A 216 -3.29 0.11 20.08
C TYR A 216 -2.99 -1.33 19.63
N GLY A 217 -2.15 -2.03 20.40
CA GLY A 217 -1.58 -3.32 20.02
C GLY A 217 -0.36 -3.19 19.11
N CYS A 218 0.52 -2.24 19.42
CA CYS A 218 1.67 -1.86 18.58
C CYS A 218 2.74 -2.96 18.42
N GLY A 219 2.64 -4.09 19.14
CA GLY A 219 3.60 -5.18 19.08
C GLY A 219 5.05 -4.70 19.31
N LEU A 220 5.93 -4.95 18.34
CA LEU A 220 7.35 -4.54 18.39
C LEU A 220 7.59 -3.05 18.09
N GLU A 221 6.52 -2.25 17.99
CA GLU A 221 6.54 -0.80 17.82
C GLU A 221 7.12 -0.30 16.48
N ASN A 222 7.09 -1.13 15.44
CA ASN A 222 7.61 -0.75 14.12
C ASN A 222 6.94 0.53 13.59
N ASP A 223 5.61 0.58 13.65
CA ASP A 223 4.83 1.73 13.19
C ASP A 223 5.09 2.97 14.05
N VAL A 224 5.06 2.80 15.38
CA VAL A 224 5.31 3.88 16.34
C VAL A 224 6.68 4.51 16.12
N LYS A 225 7.74 3.68 16.07
CA LYS A 225 9.11 4.15 15.88
C LYS A 225 9.30 4.80 14.51
N GLY A 226 8.80 4.18 13.44
CA GLY A 226 8.89 4.74 12.09
C GLY A 226 8.20 6.10 11.98
N LEU A 227 7.01 6.26 12.57
CA LEU A 227 6.29 7.53 12.59
C LEU A 227 7.01 8.59 13.44
N GLN A 228 7.59 8.21 14.58
CA GLN A 228 8.38 9.12 15.42
C GLN A 228 9.63 9.63 14.69
N ILE A 229 10.34 8.75 13.97
CA ILE A 229 11.49 9.11 13.12
C ILE A 229 11.07 10.15 12.07
N LEU A 230 9.86 10.01 11.50
CA LEU A 230 9.28 10.97 10.56
C LEU A 230 8.77 12.28 11.20
N GLY A 231 8.86 12.40 12.53
CA GLY A 231 8.44 13.56 13.30
C GLY A 231 6.94 13.63 13.59
N TYR A 232 6.22 12.51 13.55
CA TYR A 232 4.83 12.44 14.00
C TYR A 232 4.73 12.20 15.51
N ASN A 233 3.69 12.75 16.13
CA ASN A 233 3.40 12.57 17.54
C ASN A 233 2.68 11.24 17.78
N THR A 234 3.45 10.15 17.82
CA THR A 234 2.92 8.78 17.92
C THR A 234 3.35 8.10 19.21
N PHE A 235 2.46 7.32 19.82
CA PHE A 235 2.77 6.44 20.95
C PHE A 235 1.98 5.13 20.84
N GLY A 236 2.40 4.10 21.57
CA GLY A 236 1.79 2.77 21.47
C GLY A 236 1.65 2.06 22.82
N TRP A 237 0.78 1.05 22.82
CA TRP A 237 0.57 0.12 23.93
C TRP A 237 0.33 -1.28 23.35
N ASP A 238 0.87 -2.33 24.00
CA ASP A 238 0.61 -3.72 23.63
C ASP A 238 0.49 -4.60 24.88
N PRO A 239 -0.49 -5.51 24.98
CA PRO A 239 -0.67 -6.33 26.18
C PRO A 239 0.52 -7.24 26.51
N LYS A 240 1.35 -7.62 25.54
CA LYS A 240 2.46 -8.57 25.70
C LYS A 240 3.82 -7.90 25.65
N THR A 241 4.04 -7.01 24.68
CA THR A 241 5.38 -6.44 24.41
C THR A 241 5.57 -5.06 25.04
N LYS A 242 4.49 -4.35 25.40
CA LYS A 242 4.52 -3.00 25.97
C LYS A 242 3.35 -2.75 26.92
N ASN A 243 3.29 -3.54 27.99
CA ASN A 243 2.16 -3.55 28.91
C ASN A 243 2.12 -2.29 29.83
N ASP A 244 3.25 -1.61 29.98
CA ASP A 244 3.47 -0.35 30.68
C ASP A 244 3.26 0.90 29.79
N GLY A 245 2.91 0.69 28.51
CA GLY A 245 2.64 1.78 27.56
C GLY A 245 1.49 2.70 28.00
N THR A 246 1.56 3.97 27.60
CA THR A 246 0.54 4.97 27.97
C THR A 246 -0.77 4.75 27.21
N LYS A 247 -1.86 4.49 27.94
CA LYS A 247 -3.22 4.50 27.38
C LYS A 247 -3.89 5.86 27.61
N LYS A 248 -3.78 6.76 26.63
CA LYS A 248 -4.46 8.07 26.65
C LYS A 248 -5.25 8.28 25.37
N LYS A 249 -6.26 9.17 25.42
CA LYS A 249 -7.01 9.55 24.23
C LYS A 249 -6.10 10.25 23.22
N ALA A 250 -6.27 9.93 21.94
CA ALA A 250 -5.52 10.50 20.82
C ALA A 250 -6.47 10.99 19.73
N ASP A 251 -6.00 11.90 18.89
CA ASP A 251 -6.77 12.40 17.75
C ASP A 251 -7.10 11.26 16.79
N ILE A 252 -6.11 10.38 16.59
CA ILE A 252 -6.21 9.16 15.78
C ILE A 252 -5.84 7.95 16.63
N VAL A 253 -6.63 6.88 16.54
CA VAL A 253 -6.27 5.57 17.11
C VAL A 253 -6.18 4.55 15.98
N ASN A 254 -5.06 3.84 15.91
CA ASN A 254 -4.83 2.70 15.02
C ASN A 254 -5.02 1.39 15.80
N LEU A 255 -5.83 0.48 15.26
CA LEU A 255 -5.95 -0.91 15.71
C LEU A 255 -5.57 -1.83 14.55
N GLY A 256 -4.27 -1.85 14.23
CA GLY A 256 -3.73 -2.52 13.03
C GLY A 256 -3.48 -4.02 13.23
N ASN A 257 -4.20 -4.88 12.53
CA ASN A 257 -4.02 -6.35 12.51
C ASN A 257 -4.04 -7.04 13.89
N VAL A 258 -4.66 -6.41 14.90
CA VAL A 258 -4.78 -6.98 16.24
C VAL A 258 -5.91 -8.00 16.31
N LEU A 259 -7.07 -7.65 15.76
CA LEU A 259 -8.30 -8.44 15.89
C LEU A 259 -8.17 -9.85 15.30
N SER A 260 -7.46 -9.99 14.17
CA SER A 260 -7.22 -11.28 13.53
C SER A 260 -6.48 -12.28 14.41
N ASN A 261 -5.77 -11.83 15.46
CA ASN A 261 -5.00 -12.68 16.35
C ASN A 261 -5.74 -13.05 17.66
N ILE A 262 -7.00 -12.63 17.82
CA ILE A 262 -7.80 -12.88 19.02
C ILE A 262 -8.80 -14.01 18.74
N GLU A 263 -8.62 -15.13 19.43
CA GLU A 263 -9.46 -16.34 19.29
C GLU A 263 -10.93 -16.08 19.66
N ASP A 264 -11.18 -15.61 20.89
CA ASP A 264 -12.53 -15.39 21.40
C ASP A 264 -13.23 -14.19 20.71
N PRO A 265 -14.37 -14.41 20.00
CA PRO A 265 -15.16 -13.34 19.40
C PRO A 265 -15.60 -12.24 20.39
N LEU A 266 -15.93 -12.59 21.64
CA LEU A 266 -16.35 -11.61 22.65
C LEU A 266 -15.17 -10.71 23.05
N PHE A 267 -13.97 -11.29 23.15
CA PHE A 267 -12.76 -10.52 23.43
C PHE A 267 -12.37 -9.63 22.25
N ARG A 268 -12.61 -10.07 21.00
CA ARG A 268 -12.47 -9.21 19.80
C ARG A 268 -13.37 -7.99 19.88
N SER A 269 -14.67 -8.19 20.13
CA SER A 269 -15.62 -7.08 20.23
C SER A 269 -15.26 -6.11 21.36
N LYS A 270 -14.88 -6.63 22.53
CA LYS A 270 -14.44 -5.80 23.66
C LYS A 270 -13.16 -5.00 23.33
N THR A 271 -12.22 -5.62 22.62
CA THR A 271 -10.98 -4.94 22.19
C THR A 271 -11.27 -3.81 21.22
N LEU A 272 -12.12 -4.06 20.21
CA LEU A 272 -12.57 -3.06 19.25
C LEU A 272 -13.26 -1.87 19.94
N GLN A 273 -14.23 -2.14 20.83
CA GLN A 273 -14.92 -1.09 21.61
C GLN A 273 -13.96 -0.29 22.48
N THR A 274 -12.98 -0.95 23.11
CA THR A 274 -12.02 -0.30 23.99
C THR A 274 -11.10 0.62 23.20
N ALA A 275 -10.51 0.15 22.10
CA ALA A 275 -9.66 0.97 21.25
C ALA A 275 -10.43 2.17 20.67
N TYR A 276 -11.67 1.96 20.21
CA TYR A 276 -12.52 3.03 19.69
C TYR A 276 -12.75 4.17 20.70
N LYS A 277 -12.92 3.86 22.00
CA LYS A 277 -13.11 4.87 23.06
C LYS A 277 -11.92 5.83 23.24
N TYR A 278 -10.73 5.43 22.83
CA TYR A 278 -9.54 6.28 22.91
C TYR A 278 -9.44 7.29 21.74
N SER A 279 -10.18 7.10 20.65
CA SER A 279 -10.16 8.02 19.51
C SER A 279 -10.91 9.32 19.82
N LYS A 280 -10.41 10.47 19.38
CA LYS A 280 -11.12 11.75 19.43
C LYS A 280 -11.72 12.15 18.08
N SER A 281 -11.02 11.89 16.98
CA SER A 281 -11.45 12.26 15.62
C SER A 281 -11.58 11.04 14.71
N ILE A 282 -10.50 10.27 14.57
CA ILE A 282 -10.40 9.16 13.63
C ILE A 282 -10.09 7.86 14.38
N PHE A 283 -10.77 6.79 14.02
CA PHE A 283 -10.43 5.44 14.42
C PHE A 283 -10.20 4.59 13.18
N ILE A 284 -9.01 4.04 13.01
CA ILE A 284 -8.69 3.14 11.91
C ILE A 284 -8.42 1.74 12.45
N VAL A 285 -8.97 0.74 11.76
CA VAL A 285 -8.87 -0.66 12.16
C VAL A 285 -8.57 -1.52 10.93
N SER A 286 -7.68 -2.50 11.09
CA SER A 286 -7.39 -3.46 10.03
C SER A 286 -7.43 -4.92 10.46
N CYS A 287 -7.74 -5.80 9.51
CA CYS A 287 -7.74 -7.25 9.65
C CYS A 287 -7.16 -7.93 8.40
N ASP A 288 -6.74 -9.18 8.58
CA ASP A 288 -6.40 -10.05 7.46
C ASP A 288 -7.66 -10.48 6.69
N ILE A 289 -7.68 -10.21 5.38
CA ILE A 289 -8.75 -10.65 4.48
C ILE A 289 -8.41 -12.02 3.88
N GLN A 290 -9.41 -12.90 3.79
CA GLN A 290 -9.24 -14.21 3.18
C GLN A 290 -8.99 -14.07 1.67
N SER A 291 -7.83 -14.55 1.21
CA SER A 291 -7.61 -14.82 -0.21
C SER A 291 -8.25 -16.16 -0.57
N THR A 292 -8.93 -16.21 -1.71
CA THR A 292 -9.57 -17.45 -2.22
C THR A 292 -8.58 -18.58 -2.54
N SER A 293 -7.27 -18.31 -2.57
CA SER A 293 -6.22 -19.28 -2.90
C SER A 293 -5.72 -20.12 -1.71
N LEU A 294 -6.07 -19.79 -0.47
CA LEU A 294 -5.53 -20.45 0.72
C LEU A 294 -6.45 -21.56 1.23
N LYS A 295 -6.01 -22.83 1.15
CA LYS A 295 -6.64 -23.96 1.86
C LYS A 295 -6.08 -24.00 3.28
N LEU A 296 -6.89 -23.63 4.27
CA LEU A 296 -6.50 -23.57 5.68
C LEU A 296 -7.36 -24.51 6.51
N GLN A 297 -6.78 -25.09 7.56
CA GLN A 297 -7.52 -25.93 8.51
C GLN A 297 -8.40 -25.04 9.40
N SER A 298 -9.72 -25.22 9.31
CA SER A 298 -10.69 -24.49 10.13
C SER A 298 -10.56 -24.82 11.60
N TYR A 299 -10.70 -23.81 12.46
CA TYR A 299 -10.75 -23.94 13.92
C TYR A 299 -11.60 -22.80 14.49
N GLY A 300 -12.69 -23.15 15.19
CA GLY A 300 -13.70 -22.16 15.61
C GLY A 300 -14.25 -21.39 14.40
N ASP A 301 -14.25 -20.05 14.47
CA ASP A 301 -14.59 -19.16 13.35
C ASP A 301 -13.36 -18.68 12.55
N GLY A 302 -12.17 -19.18 12.89
CA GLY A 302 -10.89 -18.86 12.25
C GLY A 302 -10.17 -20.11 11.74
N VAL A 303 -8.84 -20.04 11.73
CA VAL A 303 -7.96 -21.12 11.31
C VAL A 303 -6.79 -21.27 12.27
N ILE A 304 -6.15 -22.44 12.25
CA ILE A 304 -4.84 -22.62 12.86
C ILE A 304 -3.78 -22.59 11.76
N THR A 305 -2.83 -21.66 11.89
CA THR A 305 -1.70 -21.53 10.97
C THR A 305 -0.71 -22.68 11.17
N SER A 306 0.21 -22.87 10.22
CA SER A 306 1.24 -23.91 10.29
C SER A 306 2.19 -23.77 11.49
N ASP A 307 2.30 -22.57 12.07
CA ASP A 307 3.03 -22.32 13.33
C ASP A 307 2.15 -22.45 14.59
N ASN A 308 1.00 -23.12 14.46
CA ASN A 308 0.05 -23.44 15.53
C ASN A 308 -0.50 -22.20 16.27
N LYS A 309 -0.80 -21.13 15.53
CA LYS A 309 -1.45 -19.92 16.05
C LYS A 309 -2.84 -19.77 15.48
N PHE A 310 -3.76 -19.29 16.31
CA PHE A 310 -5.08 -18.87 15.84
C PHE A 310 -4.96 -17.65 14.93
N LYS A 311 -5.72 -17.67 13.83
CA LYS A 311 -5.90 -16.49 12.98
C LYS A 311 -7.32 -16.44 12.41
N LYS A 312 -8.00 -15.30 12.60
CA LYS A 312 -9.28 -15.00 11.94
C LYS A 312 -9.03 -14.25 10.65
N TYR A 313 -9.40 -14.87 9.54
CA TYR A 313 -9.54 -14.21 8.25
C TYR A 313 -11.00 -13.78 8.05
N TYR A 314 -11.19 -12.55 7.59
CA TYR A 314 -12.50 -12.01 7.29
C TYR A 314 -12.71 -11.90 5.77
N SER A 315 -13.97 -11.88 5.32
CA SER A 315 -14.29 -11.18 4.06
C SER A 315 -14.41 -9.67 4.31
N GLN A 316 -14.30 -8.85 3.25
CA GLN A 316 -14.44 -7.39 3.38
C GLN A 316 -15.79 -7.01 4.03
N ASP A 317 -16.86 -7.67 3.60
CA ASP A 317 -18.22 -7.39 4.04
C ASP A 317 -18.47 -7.88 5.47
N GLU A 318 -17.97 -9.09 5.80
CA GLU A 318 -18.03 -9.64 7.16
C GLU A 318 -17.29 -8.74 8.15
N PHE A 319 -16.12 -8.21 7.77
CA PHE A 319 -15.38 -7.31 8.65
C PHE A 319 -16.10 -5.98 8.84
N LYS A 320 -16.63 -5.38 7.75
CA LYS A 320 -17.46 -4.17 7.84
C LYS A 320 -18.65 -4.38 8.78
N GLN A 321 -19.36 -5.50 8.63
CA GLN A 321 -20.52 -5.83 9.44
C GLN A 321 -20.14 -6.05 10.91
N PHE A 322 -19.04 -6.75 11.17
CA PHE A 322 -18.52 -6.93 12.54
C PHE A 322 -18.23 -5.59 13.23
N ILE A 323 -17.64 -4.62 12.52
CA ILE A 323 -17.41 -3.27 13.06
C ILE A 323 -18.74 -2.57 13.35
N LEU A 324 -19.68 -2.61 12.40
CA LEU A 324 -21.00 -2.00 12.54
C LEU A 324 -21.76 -2.55 13.76
N ASP A 325 -21.84 -3.88 13.89
CA ASP A 325 -22.56 -4.56 14.97
C ASP A 325 -21.91 -4.30 16.34
N THR A 326 -20.58 -4.17 16.38
CA THR A 326 -19.84 -3.98 17.63
C THR A 326 -19.87 -2.55 18.13
N LEU A 327 -19.80 -1.56 17.23
CA LEU A 327 -19.68 -0.15 17.59
C LEU A 327 -21.01 0.61 17.48
N GLY A 328 -21.85 0.31 16.48
CA GLY A 328 -23.18 0.91 16.31
C GLY A 328 -23.22 2.43 16.12
N THR A 329 -22.07 3.10 15.93
CA THR A 329 -21.97 4.57 15.99
C THR A 329 -21.94 5.24 14.61
N CYS A 330 -21.03 4.82 13.74
CA CYS A 330 -20.75 5.47 12.46
C CYS A 330 -20.38 4.46 11.39
N GLU A 331 -20.66 4.81 10.13
CA GLU A 331 -20.38 3.93 8.99
C GLU A 331 -18.86 3.73 8.81
N PRO A 332 -18.36 2.48 8.79
CA PRO A 332 -16.98 2.20 8.43
C PRO A 332 -16.74 2.49 6.94
N ILE A 333 -15.72 3.29 6.67
CA ILE A 333 -15.29 3.65 5.32
C ILE A 333 -14.09 2.80 4.95
N ALA A 334 -14.18 2.04 3.86
CA ALA A 334 -13.04 1.26 3.39
C ALA A 334 -11.95 2.21 2.85
N LEU A 335 -10.70 2.01 3.28
CA LEU A 335 -9.53 2.68 2.68
C LEU A 335 -8.68 1.71 1.85
N ALA A 336 -8.75 0.42 2.17
CA ALA A 336 -8.13 -0.68 1.41
C ALA A 336 -8.83 -2.00 1.80
N PRO A 337 -8.53 -3.12 1.12
CA PRO A 337 -8.98 -4.44 1.57
C PRO A 337 -8.55 -4.70 3.01
N GLY A 338 -9.53 -4.96 3.88
CA GLY A 338 -9.30 -5.21 5.30
C GLY A 338 -9.01 -4.00 6.14
N VAL A 339 -9.05 -2.77 5.60
CA VAL A 339 -8.76 -1.54 6.34
C VAL A 339 -9.97 -0.62 6.29
N PHE A 340 -10.52 -0.33 7.47
CA PHE A 340 -11.66 0.57 7.64
C PHE A 340 -11.31 1.74 8.54
N CYS A 341 -11.81 2.91 8.16
CA CYS A 341 -11.70 4.15 8.90
C CYS A 341 -13.09 4.61 9.36
N LEU A 342 -13.19 5.04 10.61
CA LEU A 342 -14.39 5.58 11.23
C LEU A 342 -14.12 7.02 11.61
N PHE A 343 -14.86 7.93 10.98
CA PHE A 343 -14.79 9.36 11.24
C PHE A 343 -15.85 9.77 12.26
N LYS A 344 -15.43 10.42 13.35
CA LYS A 344 -16.38 11.02 14.30
C LYS A 344 -17.00 12.31 13.75
N ASP A 345 -16.26 13.00 12.89
CA ASP A 345 -16.76 14.10 12.06
C ASP A 345 -16.95 13.65 10.61
N LYS A 346 -18.20 13.60 10.15
CA LYS A 346 -18.53 13.19 8.78
C LYS A 346 -17.96 14.12 7.70
N SER A 347 -17.61 15.37 8.03
CA SER A 347 -17.01 16.31 7.08
C SER A 347 -15.62 15.85 6.59
N GLN A 348 -14.86 15.14 7.43
CA GLN A 348 -13.52 14.61 7.09
C GLN A 348 -13.60 13.53 6.01
N HIS A 349 -14.63 12.69 6.05
CA HIS A 349 -14.86 11.67 5.03
C HIS A 349 -15.12 12.29 3.65
N GLN A 350 -15.90 13.38 3.59
CA GLN A 350 -16.22 14.06 2.33
C GLN A 350 -14.97 14.60 1.60
N LYS A 351 -13.94 15.02 2.35
CA LYS A 351 -12.65 15.46 1.78
C LYS A 351 -11.97 14.37 0.96
N ILE A 352 -12.03 13.12 1.42
CA ILE A 352 -11.39 11.98 0.75
C ILE A 352 -12.13 11.66 -0.55
N LEU A 353 -13.46 11.52 -0.48
CA LEU A 353 -14.29 11.21 -1.66
C LEU A 353 -14.19 12.26 -2.76
N LYS A 354 -14.09 13.54 -2.39
CA LYS A 354 -13.92 14.64 -3.35
C LYS A 354 -12.70 14.42 -4.25
N LYS A 355 -11.60 13.88 -3.71
CA LYS A 355 -10.35 13.67 -4.43
C LYS A 355 -10.46 12.61 -5.53
N SER A 356 -11.28 11.56 -5.35
CA SER A 356 -11.43 10.50 -6.35
C SER A 356 -12.52 10.78 -7.40
N CYS A 357 -13.46 11.68 -7.11
CA CYS A 357 -14.58 11.99 -8.01
C CYS A 357 -14.34 13.22 -8.91
N ILE A 358 -13.44 14.13 -8.52
CA ILE A 358 -13.19 15.38 -9.23
C ILE A 358 -11.90 15.31 -10.04
N ARG A 359 -12.01 15.59 -11.34
CA ARG A 359 -10.89 15.58 -12.28
C ARG A 359 -10.11 16.86 -12.20
N SER A 360 -8.80 16.75 -12.44
CA SER A 360 -7.99 17.92 -12.73
C SER A 360 -8.34 18.47 -14.11
N ILE A 361 -8.63 19.77 -14.20
CA ILE A 361 -8.85 20.46 -15.48
C ILE A 361 -7.53 20.98 -16.10
N GLU A 362 -6.39 20.45 -15.67
CA GLU A 362 -5.06 20.83 -16.16
C GLU A 362 -4.85 20.66 -17.67
N HIS A 363 -5.76 19.97 -18.39
CA HIS A 363 -5.70 19.88 -19.84
C HIS A 363 -6.03 21.21 -20.54
N PHE A 364 -6.86 22.07 -19.93
CA PHE A 364 -7.31 23.33 -20.53
C PHE A 364 -6.32 24.49 -20.41
N LYS A 365 -5.04 24.24 -20.10
CA LYS A 365 -4.05 25.27 -19.69
C LYS A 365 -4.22 26.60 -20.43
N TYR A 366 -4.50 27.64 -19.66
CA TYR A 366 -4.53 29.01 -20.15
C TYR A 366 -3.56 29.86 -19.32
N ASP A 367 -2.73 30.64 -20.01
CA ASP A 367 -1.77 31.52 -19.37
C ASP A 367 -2.33 32.95 -19.31
N PHE A 368 -2.73 33.37 -18.12
CA PHE A 368 -3.20 34.73 -17.85
C PHE A 368 -2.05 35.72 -17.66
N SER A 369 -0.78 35.38 -17.90
CA SER A 369 0.33 36.32 -17.70
C SER A 369 0.32 37.47 -18.71
N ASN A 370 -0.19 37.22 -19.93
CA ASN A 370 -0.13 38.15 -21.06
C ASN A 370 -1.35 39.05 -21.24
N ILE A 371 -2.37 38.95 -20.37
CA ILE A 371 -3.55 39.83 -20.46
C ILE A 371 -3.26 41.20 -19.84
N GLU A 372 -3.89 42.25 -20.38
CA GLU A 372 -3.75 43.64 -19.93
C GLU A 372 -4.57 43.95 -18.67
N TYR A 373 -4.31 43.22 -17.59
CA TYR A 373 -4.89 43.42 -16.27
C TYR A 373 -3.82 43.34 -15.17
N SER A 374 -4.14 43.82 -13.97
CA SER A 374 -3.23 43.67 -12.83
C SER A 374 -3.02 42.21 -12.43
N ASP A 375 -1.96 41.95 -11.66
CA ASP A 375 -1.65 40.60 -11.18
C ASP A 375 -2.71 40.02 -10.24
N ILE A 376 -3.45 40.89 -9.52
CA ILE A 376 -4.56 40.43 -8.67
C ILE A 376 -5.73 39.95 -9.52
N VAL A 377 -6.06 40.66 -10.61
CA VAL A 377 -7.08 40.23 -11.56
C VAL A 377 -6.66 38.96 -12.30
N LYS A 378 -5.40 38.85 -12.74
CA LYS A 378 -4.86 37.62 -13.35
C LYS A 378 -4.99 36.42 -12.41
N SER A 379 -4.69 36.62 -11.11
CA SER A 379 -4.82 35.58 -10.08
C SER A 379 -6.29 35.19 -9.86
N PHE A 380 -7.20 36.17 -9.87
CA PHE A 380 -8.65 35.92 -9.80
C PHE A 380 -9.11 35.10 -11.00
N LEU A 381 -8.75 35.49 -12.22
CA LEU A 381 -9.11 34.78 -13.45
C LEU A 381 -8.56 33.35 -13.45
N SER A 382 -7.32 33.15 -13.02
CA SER A 382 -6.74 31.80 -12.86
C SER A 382 -7.51 30.95 -11.85
N THR A 383 -7.98 31.56 -10.76
CA THR A 383 -8.76 30.85 -9.72
C THR A 383 -10.16 30.51 -10.23
N ALA A 384 -10.86 31.48 -10.83
CA ALA A 384 -12.16 31.30 -11.45
C ALA A 384 -12.12 30.25 -12.56
N PHE A 385 -11.07 30.26 -13.38
CA PHE A 385 -10.80 29.25 -14.40
C PHE A 385 -10.67 27.84 -13.80
N LYS A 386 -9.90 27.68 -12.72
CA LYS A 386 -9.73 26.41 -12.00
C LYS A 386 -11.02 25.89 -11.39
N LEU A 387 -11.86 26.78 -10.88
CA LEU A 387 -13.15 26.45 -10.27
C LEU A 387 -14.24 26.18 -11.32
N GLY A 388 -14.17 26.84 -12.49
CA GLY A 388 -15.24 26.85 -13.50
C GLY A 388 -16.43 27.76 -13.14
N ARG A 389 -16.29 28.54 -12.06
CA ARG A 389 -17.27 29.50 -11.52
C ARG A 389 -16.54 30.65 -10.83
N ALA A 390 -17.29 31.65 -10.37
CA ALA A 390 -16.73 32.70 -9.52
C ALA A 390 -16.21 32.13 -8.18
N PRO A 391 -15.01 32.52 -7.73
CA PRO A 391 -14.50 32.18 -6.41
C PRO A 391 -15.30 32.86 -5.28
N LEU A 392 -15.43 32.17 -4.15
CA LEU A 392 -15.88 32.75 -2.89
C LEU A 392 -14.80 33.61 -2.22
N GLU A 393 -15.19 34.40 -1.22
CA GLU A 393 -14.27 35.22 -0.40
C GLU A 393 -13.17 34.39 0.28
N ASN A 394 -13.49 33.18 0.73
CA ASN A 394 -12.51 32.27 1.33
C ASN A 394 -11.69 31.46 0.31
N GLU A 395 -12.07 31.48 -0.97
CA GLU A 395 -11.35 30.83 -2.07
C GLU A 395 -10.39 31.78 -2.79
N PHE A 396 -10.65 33.10 -2.74
CA PHE A 396 -9.79 34.12 -3.30
C PHE A 396 -9.72 35.35 -2.37
N GLN A 397 -8.52 35.58 -1.81
CA GLN A 397 -8.27 36.78 -1.01
C GLN A 397 -8.28 38.03 -1.89
N ASN A 398 -8.69 39.17 -1.34
CA ASN A 398 -8.71 40.48 -2.01
C ASN A 398 -9.75 40.62 -3.15
N LEU A 399 -10.92 39.98 -3.04
CA LEU A 399 -12.03 40.23 -3.99
C LEU A 399 -12.40 41.71 -4.12
N GLU A 400 -12.27 42.50 -3.04
CA GLU A 400 -12.52 43.95 -3.09
C GLU A 400 -11.60 44.70 -4.07
N GLU A 401 -10.33 44.29 -4.18
CA GLU A 401 -9.38 44.90 -5.11
C GLU A 401 -9.72 44.56 -6.56
N VAL A 402 -10.14 43.32 -6.81
CA VAL A 402 -10.66 42.88 -8.12
C VAL A 402 -11.90 43.68 -8.51
N ILE A 403 -12.83 43.88 -7.57
CA ILE A 403 -14.05 44.66 -7.79
C ILE A 403 -13.72 46.14 -8.07
N LYS A 404 -12.72 46.72 -7.40
CA LYS A 404 -12.29 48.11 -7.67
C LYS A 404 -11.74 48.29 -9.08
N GLU A 405 -11.06 47.29 -9.64
CA GLU A 405 -10.48 47.36 -10.98
C GLU A 405 -11.46 46.98 -12.09
N ILE A 406 -12.18 45.87 -11.95
CA ILE A 406 -13.05 45.32 -12.99
C ILE A 406 -14.52 45.77 -12.85
N GLY A 407 -14.88 46.31 -11.68
CA GLY A 407 -16.23 46.81 -11.36
C GLY A 407 -17.12 45.80 -10.65
N SER A 408 -17.10 44.52 -11.02
CA SER A 408 -17.84 43.45 -10.33
C SER A 408 -17.28 42.05 -10.62
N ILE A 409 -17.64 41.07 -9.77
CA ILE A 409 -17.29 39.65 -9.96
C ILE A 409 -17.88 39.13 -11.27
N GLU A 410 -19.12 39.48 -11.59
CA GLU A 410 -19.79 39.11 -12.85
C GLU A 410 -19.03 39.63 -14.07
N GLN A 411 -18.51 40.86 -13.99
CA GLN A 411 -17.69 41.43 -15.04
C GLN A 411 -16.35 40.69 -15.15
N GLY A 412 -15.76 40.28 -14.04
CA GLY A 412 -14.59 39.39 -14.02
C GLY A 412 -14.84 38.06 -14.74
N ILE A 413 -16.01 37.44 -14.55
CA ILE A 413 -16.39 36.21 -15.28
C ILE A 413 -16.62 36.48 -16.77
N LYS A 414 -17.17 37.63 -17.14
CA LYS A 414 -17.28 38.03 -18.56
C LYS A 414 -15.90 38.20 -19.20
N VAL A 415 -14.94 38.79 -18.47
CA VAL A 415 -13.53 38.87 -18.92
C VAL A 415 -12.98 37.47 -19.11
N LEU A 416 -13.14 36.58 -18.12
CA LEU A 416 -12.69 35.19 -18.23
C LEU A 416 -13.21 34.50 -19.51
N LYS A 417 -14.52 34.58 -19.76
CA LYS A 417 -15.16 34.00 -20.95
C LYS A 417 -14.62 34.58 -22.25
N LYS A 418 -14.36 35.88 -22.28
CA LYS A 418 -13.77 36.56 -23.44
C LYS A 418 -12.33 36.07 -23.70
N GLU A 419 -11.52 35.94 -22.66
CA GLU A 419 -10.10 35.55 -22.78
C GLU A 419 -9.92 34.08 -23.20
N ILE A 420 -10.69 33.16 -22.60
CA ILE A 420 -10.53 31.71 -22.87
C ILE A 420 -11.44 31.19 -23.99
N GLY A 421 -12.43 31.99 -24.40
CA GLY A 421 -13.49 31.60 -25.34
C GLY A 421 -14.70 30.95 -24.66
N GLU A 422 -15.89 31.26 -25.17
CA GLU A 422 -17.17 30.75 -24.64
C GLU A 422 -17.27 29.22 -24.70
N ASP A 423 -16.76 28.59 -25.75
CA ASP A 423 -16.81 27.12 -25.89
C ASP A 423 -15.91 26.43 -24.85
N THR A 424 -14.71 26.95 -24.63
CA THR A 424 -13.82 26.48 -23.56
C THR A 424 -14.46 26.65 -22.19
N TYR A 425 -15.07 27.80 -21.92
CA TYR A 425 -15.78 28.04 -20.66
C TYR A 425 -16.91 27.03 -20.45
N LYS A 426 -17.75 26.81 -21.48
CA LYS A 426 -18.84 25.81 -21.44
C LYS A 426 -18.32 24.40 -21.19
N GLN A 427 -17.23 24.00 -21.84
CA GLN A 427 -16.62 22.68 -21.63
C GLN A 427 -16.12 22.50 -20.20
N ILE A 428 -15.43 23.50 -19.63
CA ILE A 428 -14.99 23.49 -18.23
C ILE A 428 -16.20 23.38 -17.29
N HIS A 429 -17.21 24.23 -17.52
CA HIS A 429 -18.44 24.24 -16.74
C HIS A 429 -19.15 22.87 -16.76
N ASP A 430 -19.30 22.26 -17.93
CA ASP A 430 -19.90 20.93 -18.07
C ASP A 430 -19.07 19.82 -17.41
N ILE A 431 -17.75 19.89 -17.47
CA ILE A 431 -16.86 18.95 -16.77
C ILE A 431 -17.04 19.07 -15.25
N LYS A 432 -17.06 20.30 -14.72
CA LYS A 432 -17.27 20.56 -13.29
C LYS A 432 -18.65 20.09 -12.82
N ARG A 433 -19.69 20.39 -13.60
CA ARG A 433 -21.05 19.91 -13.35
C ARG A 433 -21.12 18.38 -13.31
N LYS A 434 -20.55 17.70 -14.30
CA LYS A 434 -20.52 16.22 -14.35
C LYS A 434 -19.73 15.63 -13.18
N ASP A 435 -18.60 16.21 -12.82
CA ASP A 435 -17.79 15.75 -11.69
C ASP A 435 -18.51 15.93 -10.35
N LEU A 436 -19.23 17.05 -10.18
CA LEU A 436 -20.07 17.29 -9.02
C LEU A 436 -21.20 16.25 -8.92
N LEU A 437 -21.84 15.92 -10.04
CA LEU A 437 -22.86 14.85 -10.08
C LEU A 437 -22.29 13.49 -9.71
N VAL A 438 -21.09 13.14 -10.21
CA VAL A 438 -20.40 11.89 -9.82
C VAL A 438 -20.11 11.87 -8.33
N TYR A 439 -19.54 12.95 -7.80
CA TYR A 439 -19.25 13.09 -6.37
C TYR A 439 -20.51 12.95 -5.51
N LEU A 440 -21.60 13.64 -5.86
CA LEU A 440 -22.86 13.57 -5.14
C LEU A 440 -23.46 12.17 -5.22
N ALA A 441 -23.42 11.51 -6.37
CA ALA A 441 -23.94 10.17 -6.55
C ALA A 441 -23.18 9.14 -5.70
N VAL A 442 -21.85 9.13 -5.77
CA VAL A 442 -20.99 8.21 -4.98
C VAL A 442 -21.12 8.48 -3.49
N SER A 443 -21.23 9.76 -3.08
CA SER A 443 -21.44 10.14 -1.68
C SER A 443 -22.76 9.62 -1.12
N ASN A 444 -23.77 9.42 -1.98
CA ASN A 444 -25.09 8.91 -1.63
C ASN A 444 -25.24 7.39 -1.73
N PHE A 445 -24.21 6.65 -2.16
CA PHE A 445 -24.31 5.21 -2.46
C PHE A 445 -24.77 4.34 -1.28
N ASN A 446 -24.23 4.57 -0.07
CA ASN A 446 -24.58 3.78 1.13
C ASN A 446 -25.54 4.49 2.07
N GLN A 447 -25.49 5.82 2.12
CA GLN A 447 -26.32 6.65 2.99
C GLN A 447 -26.54 8.01 2.33
N ARG A 448 -27.74 8.56 2.52
CA ARG A 448 -28.04 9.94 2.10
C ARG A 448 -27.03 10.92 2.69
N LEU A 449 -26.40 11.70 1.81
CA LEU A 449 -25.60 12.85 2.15
C LEU A 449 -26.50 13.95 2.69
N ASP A 450 -26.15 14.50 3.84
CA ASP A 450 -26.82 15.65 4.43
C ASP A 450 -26.02 16.91 4.06
N LYS A 451 -26.71 17.94 3.56
CA LYS A 451 -26.14 19.22 3.12
C LYS A 451 -25.22 19.83 4.17
N LYS A 452 -25.50 19.62 5.47
CA LYS A 452 -24.69 20.18 6.58
C LYS A 452 -23.26 19.65 6.68
N PHE A 453 -22.97 18.50 6.06
CA PHE A 453 -21.62 17.92 6.04
C PHE A 453 -20.81 18.35 4.81
N LEU A 454 -21.42 19.10 3.89
CA LEU A 454 -20.75 19.65 2.72
C LEU A 454 -19.94 20.88 3.08
N GLN A 455 -18.80 21.04 2.42
CA GLN A 455 -18.01 22.25 2.50
C GLN A 455 -18.68 23.38 1.73
N GLU A 456 -18.45 24.61 2.16
CA GLU A 456 -18.96 25.82 1.51
C GLU A 456 -18.62 25.88 0.01
N SER A 457 -17.38 25.51 -0.35
CA SER A 457 -16.94 25.38 -1.74
C SER A 457 -17.82 24.43 -2.57
N ILE A 458 -18.28 23.31 -1.99
CA ILE A 458 -19.19 22.37 -2.68
C ILE A 458 -20.61 22.95 -2.77
N LEU A 459 -21.07 23.68 -1.76
CA LEU A 459 -22.37 24.34 -1.81
C LEU A 459 -22.39 25.40 -2.92
N ALA A 460 -21.32 26.18 -3.07
CA ALA A 460 -21.16 27.12 -4.16
C ALA A 460 -21.06 26.44 -5.54
N ASP A 461 -20.41 25.27 -5.61
CA ASP A 461 -20.41 24.44 -6.84
C ASP A 461 -21.85 24.01 -7.19
N ILE A 462 -22.64 23.56 -6.21
CA ILE A 462 -24.05 23.17 -6.42
C ILE A 462 -24.86 24.34 -6.94
N GLU A 463 -24.78 25.50 -6.29
CA GLU A 463 -25.52 26.70 -6.69
C GLU A 463 -25.13 27.17 -8.10
N SER A 464 -23.84 27.07 -8.45
CA SER A 464 -23.35 27.52 -9.76
C SER A 464 -23.65 26.55 -10.90
N PHE A 465 -23.66 25.23 -10.65
CA PHE A 465 -23.71 24.21 -11.69
C PHE A 465 -25.02 23.43 -11.77
N LEU A 466 -25.78 23.37 -10.67
CA LEU A 466 -26.96 22.52 -10.50
C LEU A 466 -28.14 23.25 -9.81
N ASP A 467 -28.08 24.58 -9.73
CA ASP A 467 -29.05 25.50 -9.14
C ASP A 467 -29.23 25.37 -7.61
N GLU A 468 -29.74 24.25 -7.13
CA GLU A 468 -29.99 24.02 -5.70
C GLU A 468 -29.72 22.58 -5.26
N TYR A 469 -29.61 22.37 -3.94
CA TYR A 469 -29.21 21.09 -3.36
C TYR A 469 -30.16 19.94 -3.73
N ASP A 470 -31.47 20.15 -3.63
CA ASP A 470 -32.44 19.07 -3.85
C ASP A 470 -32.48 18.67 -5.33
N THR A 471 -32.42 19.63 -6.25
CA THR A 471 -32.28 19.39 -7.69
C THR A 471 -30.98 18.63 -8.01
N ALA A 472 -29.86 19.04 -7.43
CA ALA A 472 -28.57 18.36 -7.58
C ALA A 472 -28.61 16.91 -7.06
N TYR A 473 -29.28 16.71 -5.92
CA TYR A 473 -29.46 15.41 -5.29
C TYR A 473 -30.29 14.46 -6.17
N GLU A 474 -31.41 14.93 -6.72
CA GLU A 474 -32.26 14.13 -7.61
C GLU A 474 -31.54 13.73 -8.90
N GLN A 475 -30.81 14.67 -9.53
CA GLN A 475 -30.01 14.38 -10.72
C GLN A 475 -28.91 13.35 -10.42
N ALA A 476 -28.20 13.49 -9.31
CA ALA A 476 -27.17 12.56 -8.90
C ALA A 476 -27.73 11.15 -8.60
N LEU A 477 -28.88 11.06 -7.93
CA LEU A 477 -29.55 9.79 -7.68
C LEU A 477 -30.02 9.11 -8.96
N SER A 478 -30.55 9.87 -9.92
CA SER A 478 -30.96 9.33 -11.22
C SER A 478 -29.78 8.66 -11.95
N LEU A 479 -28.61 9.30 -11.93
CA LEU A 479 -27.38 8.72 -12.48
C LEU A 479 -26.91 7.50 -11.69
N LEU A 480 -27.01 7.52 -10.36
CA LEU A 480 -26.68 6.38 -9.52
C LEU A 480 -27.57 5.17 -9.81
N TYR A 481 -28.89 5.36 -9.91
CA TYR A 481 -29.82 4.28 -10.24
C TYR A 481 -29.58 3.72 -11.64
N SER A 482 -29.19 4.57 -12.59
CA SER A 482 -28.78 4.13 -13.93
C SER A 482 -27.61 3.15 -13.92
N THR A 483 -26.77 3.16 -12.87
CA THR A 483 -25.66 2.19 -12.75
C THR A 483 -26.13 0.75 -12.49
N ALA A 484 -27.38 0.55 -12.08
CA ALA A 484 -27.96 -0.76 -11.82
C ALA A 484 -28.57 -1.40 -13.08
N ASP A 485 -28.72 -0.65 -14.18
CA ASP A 485 -29.28 -1.13 -15.44
C ASP A 485 -28.18 -1.72 -16.36
N PRO A 486 -28.17 -3.05 -16.61
CA PRO A 486 -27.17 -3.68 -17.47
C PRO A 486 -27.20 -3.18 -18.91
N GLN A 487 -28.36 -2.78 -19.44
CA GLN A 487 -28.45 -2.25 -20.81
C GLN A 487 -27.75 -0.90 -20.91
N VAL A 488 -27.99 -0.01 -19.94
CA VAL A 488 -27.30 1.28 -19.86
C VAL A 488 -25.79 1.09 -19.74
N ILE A 489 -25.33 0.20 -18.84
CA ILE A 489 -23.90 -0.11 -18.68
C ILE A 489 -23.32 -0.65 -19.98
N SER A 490 -24.00 -1.58 -20.64
CA SER A 490 -23.55 -2.17 -21.92
C SER A 490 -23.42 -1.11 -23.02
N THR A 491 -24.46 -0.29 -23.24
CA THR A 491 -24.44 0.79 -24.22
C THR A 491 -23.33 1.80 -23.95
N LEU A 492 -23.15 2.22 -22.70
CA LEU A 492 -22.07 3.14 -22.33
C LEU A 492 -20.69 2.52 -22.48
N CYS A 493 -20.55 1.21 -22.23
CA CYS A 493 -19.30 0.50 -22.49
C CYS A 493 -18.97 0.54 -23.99
N GLU A 494 -19.95 0.29 -24.87
CA GLU A 494 -19.75 0.34 -26.33
C GLU A 494 -19.40 1.75 -26.83
N GLN A 495 -20.06 2.76 -26.28
CA GLN A 495 -19.84 4.17 -26.64
C GLN A 495 -18.57 4.76 -26.04
N SER A 496 -17.86 4.05 -25.16
CA SER A 496 -16.64 4.55 -24.55
C SER A 496 -15.57 4.82 -25.61
N GLU A 497 -15.04 6.05 -25.60
CA GLU A 497 -13.93 6.50 -26.46
C GLU A 497 -12.57 6.04 -25.93
N VAL A 498 -12.51 5.67 -24.64
CA VAL A 498 -11.30 5.17 -23.99
C VAL A 498 -11.43 3.70 -23.62
N GLY A 499 -10.29 3.01 -23.57
CA GLY A 499 -10.19 1.61 -23.20
C GLY A 499 -10.41 0.64 -24.36
N PHE A 500 -10.18 -0.64 -24.08
CA PHE A 500 -10.35 -1.74 -25.01
C PHE A 500 -11.68 -2.47 -24.75
N LYS A 501 -12.42 -2.78 -25.82
CA LYS A 501 -13.74 -3.41 -25.77
C LYS A 501 -13.65 -4.80 -26.38
N ASP A 502 -14.03 -5.82 -25.60
CA ASP A 502 -14.34 -7.15 -26.14
C ASP A 502 -15.86 -7.36 -26.13
N GLU A 503 -16.36 -8.54 -26.48
CA GLU A 503 -17.81 -8.82 -26.50
C GLU A 503 -18.48 -8.62 -25.13
N LYS A 504 -17.82 -8.97 -24.03
CA LYS A 504 -18.42 -9.08 -22.69
C LYS A 504 -18.04 -7.93 -21.76
N SER A 505 -17.04 -7.14 -22.10
CA SER A 505 -16.39 -6.23 -21.16
C SER A 505 -15.70 -5.05 -21.81
N LEU A 506 -15.60 -3.97 -21.03
CA LEU A 506 -14.75 -2.82 -21.30
C LEU A 506 -13.56 -2.83 -20.32
N TYR A 507 -12.36 -2.71 -20.85
CA TYR A 507 -11.11 -2.65 -20.09
C TYR A 507 -10.53 -1.25 -20.18
N ILE A 508 -10.36 -0.60 -19.04
CA ILE A 508 -9.89 0.78 -18.95
C ILE A 508 -8.62 0.79 -18.12
N ARG A 509 -7.63 1.58 -18.52
CA ARG A 509 -6.49 1.83 -17.63
C ARG A 509 -6.91 2.70 -16.46
N MET A 510 -6.26 2.49 -15.33
CA MET A 510 -6.59 3.24 -14.13
C MET A 510 -6.47 4.76 -14.33
N ASP A 511 -5.57 5.24 -15.18
CA ASP A 511 -5.40 6.67 -15.50
C ASP A 511 -6.39 7.24 -16.52
N GLN A 512 -7.28 6.41 -17.09
CA GLN A 512 -8.25 6.82 -18.13
C GLN A 512 -9.70 6.83 -17.65
N HIS A 513 -10.00 6.24 -16.49
CA HIS A 513 -11.38 6.09 -16.00
C HIS A 513 -12.14 7.42 -15.85
N ASP A 514 -11.41 8.50 -15.63
CA ASP A 514 -11.91 9.87 -15.56
C ASP A 514 -12.51 10.38 -16.89
N GLN A 515 -12.16 9.78 -18.03
CA GLN A 515 -12.69 10.19 -19.34
C GLN A 515 -14.03 9.51 -19.67
N LEU A 516 -14.47 8.57 -18.83
CA LEU A 516 -15.70 7.83 -19.05
C LEU A 516 -16.96 8.68 -18.83
N HIS A 517 -18.07 8.19 -19.36
CA HIS A 517 -19.40 8.72 -19.09
C HIS A 517 -19.67 8.75 -17.56
N PRO A 518 -20.35 9.78 -17.02
CA PRO A 518 -20.59 9.91 -15.58
C PRO A 518 -21.17 8.66 -14.91
N VAL A 519 -22.10 7.96 -15.56
CA VAL A 519 -22.67 6.69 -15.04
C VAL A 519 -21.59 5.62 -14.83
N LEU A 520 -20.65 5.43 -15.77
CA LEU A 520 -19.56 4.47 -15.61
C LEU A 520 -18.58 4.93 -14.52
N ARG A 521 -18.33 6.24 -14.40
CA ARG A 521 -17.51 6.80 -13.32
C ARG A 521 -18.15 6.57 -11.94
N ILE A 522 -19.46 6.74 -11.83
CA ILE A 522 -20.22 6.41 -10.61
C ILE A 522 -20.14 4.91 -10.33
N TYR A 523 -20.33 4.06 -11.34
CA TYR A 523 -20.22 2.60 -11.19
C TYR A 523 -18.84 2.18 -10.64
N ILE A 524 -17.76 2.81 -11.11
CA ILE A 524 -16.39 2.61 -10.59
C ILE A 524 -16.23 3.21 -9.19
N GLY A 525 -16.75 4.42 -8.93
CA GLY A 525 -16.71 5.07 -7.62
C GLY A 525 -17.46 4.29 -6.54
N CYS A 526 -18.56 3.62 -6.89
CA CYS A 526 -19.24 2.68 -5.99
C CYS A 526 -18.36 1.47 -5.64
N CYS A 527 -17.51 1.01 -6.57
CA CYS A 527 -16.53 -0.05 -6.27
C CYS A 527 -15.45 0.45 -5.30
N GLU A 528 -14.91 1.66 -5.53
CA GLU A 528 -13.97 2.32 -4.62
C GLU A 528 -14.57 2.48 -3.22
N ARG A 529 -15.87 2.83 -3.13
CA ARG A 529 -16.57 2.97 -1.85
C ARG A 529 -16.66 1.68 -1.03
N LEU A 530 -16.68 0.52 -1.69
CA LEU A 530 -16.74 -0.80 -1.04
C LEU A 530 -15.33 -1.33 -0.69
N MET A 531 -14.36 -1.11 -1.58
CA MET A 531 -13.03 -1.74 -1.49
C MET A 531 -11.98 -0.84 -0.83
N GLY A 532 -12.12 0.49 -0.99
CA GLY A 532 -11.08 1.47 -0.67
C GLY A 532 -10.36 1.95 -1.93
N ASP A 533 -9.19 2.55 -1.75
CA ASP A 533 -8.40 3.16 -2.83
C ASP A 533 -8.09 2.13 -3.94
N ILE A 534 -8.44 2.50 -5.17
CA ILE A 534 -8.24 1.70 -6.38
C ILE A 534 -7.06 2.20 -7.24
N SER A 535 -6.43 3.32 -6.87
CA SER A 535 -5.43 4.01 -7.68
C SER A 535 -4.16 3.18 -7.94
N SER A 536 -3.88 2.18 -7.10
CA SER A 536 -2.72 1.30 -7.26
C SER A 536 -2.90 0.28 -8.39
N PHE A 537 -4.13 0.00 -8.83
CA PHE A 537 -4.39 -0.98 -9.88
C PHE A 537 -4.02 -0.45 -11.26
N ASP A 538 -3.81 -1.34 -12.22
CA ASP A 538 -3.39 -0.94 -13.58
C ASP A 538 -4.58 -0.96 -14.54
N LEU A 539 -5.46 -1.96 -14.42
CA LEU A 539 -6.65 -2.12 -15.28
C LEU A 539 -7.94 -2.28 -14.47
N ILE A 540 -9.01 -1.71 -15.01
CA ILE A 540 -10.41 -1.90 -14.61
C ILE A 540 -11.12 -2.66 -15.72
N LYS A 541 -11.76 -3.79 -15.41
CA LYS A 541 -12.65 -4.53 -16.31
C LYS A 541 -14.10 -4.35 -15.87
N VAL A 542 -14.88 -3.58 -16.61
CA VAL A 542 -16.33 -3.44 -16.43
C VAL A 542 -17.03 -4.57 -17.19
N HIS A 543 -17.79 -5.41 -16.48
CA HIS A 543 -18.56 -6.50 -17.11
C HIS A 543 -19.91 -5.94 -17.55
N LYS A 544 -20.21 -6.00 -18.86
CA LYS A 544 -21.37 -5.31 -19.46
C LYS A 544 -22.72 -5.77 -18.89
N GLU A 545 -22.84 -7.07 -18.56
CA GLU A 545 -24.15 -7.67 -18.27
C GLU A 545 -24.34 -8.16 -16.83
N SER A 546 -23.30 -8.15 -15.99
CA SER A 546 -23.33 -8.92 -14.73
C SER A 546 -23.17 -8.12 -13.44
N SER A 547 -23.29 -6.79 -13.51
CA SER A 547 -23.09 -5.85 -12.39
C SER A 547 -21.78 -6.11 -11.62
N LYS A 548 -20.78 -6.59 -12.36
CA LYS A 548 -19.45 -6.92 -11.85
C LYS A 548 -18.41 -5.97 -12.40
N LEU A 549 -17.36 -5.80 -11.62
CA LEU A 549 -16.15 -5.09 -11.99
C LEU A 549 -14.96 -5.92 -11.51
N SER A 550 -13.89 -5.97 -12.29
CA SER A 550 -12.61 -6.51 -11.83
C SER A 550 -11.54 -5.43 -11.83
N LEU A 551 -10.76 -5.36 -10.75
CA LEU A 551 -9.53 -4.57 -10.67
C LEU A 551 -8.34 -5.52 -10.81
N MET A 552 -7.35 -5.14 -11.61
CA MET A 552 -6.20 -6.00 -11.93
C MET A 552 -4.89 -5.23 -11.75
N LYS A 553 -4.01 -5.79 -10.92
CA LYS A 553 -2.66 -5.30 -10.67
C LYS A 553 -1.67 -6.24 -11.33
N TYR A 554 -0.78 -5.68 -12.13
CA TYR A 554 0.26 -6.38 -12.83
C TYR A 554 1.64 -5.89 -12.39
N LYS A 555 2.59 -6.82 -12.34
CA LYS A 555 3.99 -6.52 -12.09
C LYS A 555 4.53 -5.66 -13.22
N ASN A 556 5.18 -4.53 -12.88
CA ASN A 556 5.83 -3.62 -13.82
C ASN A 556 4.97 -3.28 -15.04
N PHE A 557 3.67 -3.04 -14.84
CA PHE A 557 2.70 -2.88 -15.92
C PHE A 557 3.13 -1.91 -17.02
N ASN A 558 3.86 -0.83 -16.73
CA ASN A 558 4.25 0.13 -17.77
C ASN A 558 5.47 -0.30 -18.60
N ASN A 559 6.30 -1.22 -18.12
CA ASN A 559 7.61 -1.53 -18.70
C ASN A 559 7.67 -2.92 -19.34
N ASP A 560 7.10 -3.94 -18.69
CA ASP A 560 7.25 -5.33 -19.14
C ASP A 560 6.35 -5.61 -20.37
N MET A 561 6.84 -6.41 -21.32
CA MET A 561 6.08 -6.80 -22.52
C MET A 561 4.93 -7.77 -22.18
N LEU A 562 5.19 -8.70 -21.26
CA LEU A 562 4.25 -9.67 -20.70
C LEU A 562 4.17 -9.51 -19.17
N PRO A 563 3.53 -8.44 -18.67
CA PRO A 563 3.47 -8.20 -17.24
C PRO A 563 2.59 -9.28 -16.58
N LYS A 564 3.03 -9.74 -15.41
CA LYS A 564 2.42 -10.86 -14.68
C LYS A 564 1.35 -10.36 -13.70
N LEU A 565 0.19 -11.00 -13.67
CA LEU A 565 -0.90 -10.65 -12.78
C LEU A 565 -0.50 -10.94 -11.33
N GLU A 566 -0.44 -9.90 -10.50
CA GLU A 566 -0.08 -10.01 -9.08
C GLU A 566 -1.32 -10.12 -8.20
N MET A 567 -2.36 -9.35 -8.54
CA MET A 567 -3.60 -9.30 -7.77
C MET A 567 -4.78 -9.03 -8.69
N ARG A 568 -5.90 -9.70 -8.40
CA ARG A 568 -7.20 -9.40 -9.00
C ARG A 568 -8.25 -9.27 -7.90
N ILE A 569 -9.04 -8.22 -7.95
CA ILE A 569 -10.23 -8.07 -7.10
C ILE A 569 -11.44 -8.12 -7.98
N LYS A 570 -12.41 -8.97 -7.65
CA LYS A 570 -13.70 -9.03 -8.32
C LYS A 570 -14.77 -8.50 -7.39
N ILE A 571 -15.41 -7.41 -7.81
CA ILE A 571 -16.48 -6.74 -7.08
C ILE A 571 -17.79 -7.06 -7.79
N ASN A 572 -18.79 -7.46 -7.03
CA ASN A 572 -20.18 -7.51 -7.49
C ASN A 572 -20.92 -6.39 -6.78
N LEU A 573 -21.35 -5.36 -7.53
CA LEU A 573 -22.02 -4.20 -6.95
C LEU A 573 -23.44 -4.52 -6.47
N GLY A 574 -24.17 -5.37 -7.19
CA GLY A 574 -25.54 -5.73 -6.85
C GLY A 574 -25.68 -6.45 -5.51
N TYR A 575 -24.72 -7.33 -5.18
CA TYR A 575 -24.64 -8.01 -3.89
C TYR A 575 -23.66 -7.36 -2.91
N GLN A 576 -23.00 -6.28 -3.32
CA GLN A 576 -21.88 -5.65 -2.61
C GLN A 576 -20.80 -6.64 -2.15
N LYS A 577 -20.52 -7.69 -2.93
CA LYS A 577 -19.56 -8.74 -2.56
C LYS A 577 -18.20 -8.55 -3.21
N ILE A 578 -17.15 -8.67 -2.41
CA ILE A 578 -15.76 -8.55 -2.87
C ILE A 578 -15.04 -9.90 -2.77
N LYS A 579 -14.34 -10.29 -3.85
CA LYS A 579 -13.46 -11.46 -3.88
C LYS A 579 -12.04 -11.05 -4.25
N LEU A 580 -11.11 -11.30 -3.34
CA LEU A 580 -9.68 -11.09 -3.54
C LEU A 580 -9.02 -12.37 -4.09
N PHE A 581 -8.22 -12.20 -5.13
CA PHE A 581 -7.34 -13.21 -5.69
C PHE A 581 -5.91 -12.68 -5.64
N ASN A 582 -5.08 -13.28 -4.79
CA ASN A 582 -3.68 -12.96 -4.67
C ASN A 582 -2.85 -14.03 -5.40
N TYR A 583 -1.98 -13.58 -6.29
CA TYR A 583 -1.12 -14.41 -7.14
C TYR A 583 0.39 -14.23 -6.85
N PHE A 584 0.77 -13.42 -5.85
CA PHE A 584 2.18 -13.16 -5.51
C PHE A 584 2.99 -14.44 -5.24
N ASP A 585 2.38 -15.45 -4.62
CA ASP A 585 3.02 -16.73 -4.30
C ASP A 585 2.84 -17.81 -5.37
N GLN A 586 2.09 -17.52 -6.44
CA GLN A 586 1.88 -18.47 -7.50
C GLN A 586 3.16 -18.62 -8.33
N LYS A 587 3.59 -19.87 -8.57
CA LYS A 587 4.80 -20.16 -9.34
C LYS A 587 4.73 -19.59 -10.77
N HIS A 588 3.52 -19.62 -11.35
CA HIS A 588 3.24 -19.23 -12.72
C HIS A 588 1.93 -18.41 -12.78
N PRO A 589 1.97 -17.11 -12.44
CA PRO A 589 0.82 -16.22 -12.55
C PRO A 589 0.48 -15.94 -14.02
N GLN A 590 -0.78 -15.58 -14.28
CA GLN A 590 -1.27 -15.25 -15.64
C GLN A 590 -0.55 -14.02 -16.21
N SER A 591 -0.04 -14.12 -17.44
CA SER A 591 0.55 -12.98 -18.16
C SER A 591 -0.52 -12.17 -18.88
N LEU A 592 -0.29 -10.86 -19.04
CA LEU A 592 -1.13 -10.01 -19.89
C LEU A 592 -0.65 -10.06 -21.34
N TYR A 593 -1.42 -10.74 -22.18
CA TYR A 593 -1.18 -10.77 -23.62
C TYR A 593 -1.73 -9.52 -24.31
N HIS A 594 -1.15 -9.18 -25.47
CA HIS A 594 -1.60 -8.07 -26.34
C HIS A 594 -1.77 -6.74 -25.61
N LYS A 595 -0.86 -6.46 -24.68
CA LYS A 595 -0.84 -5.26 -23.84
C LYS A 595 -0.94 -3.96 -24.64
N VAL A 596 -0.47 -3.92 -25.89
CA VAL A 596 -0.54 -2.75 -26.78
C VAL A 596 -1.95 -2.16 -26.87
N ARG A 597 -3.00 -2.98 -26.74
CA ARG A 597 -4.42 -2.57 -26.80
C ARG A 597 -4.81 -1.53 -25.74
N PHE A 598 -4.03 -1.41 -24.67
CA PHE A 598 -4.27 -0.44 -23.60
C PHE A 598 -3.42 0.82 -23.75
N PHE A 599 -2.64 0.97 -24.82
CA PHE A 599 -1.73 2.11 -24.99
C PHE A 599 -2.03 2.85 -26.29
N ASN A 600 -1.94 4.18 -26.23
CA ASN A 600 -2.02 5.02 -27.43
C ASN A 600 -0.67 5.04 -28.17
N GLU A 601 -0.69 5.43 -29.44
CA GLU A 601 0.50 5.45 -30.30
C GLU A 601 1.61 6.37 -29.78
N ASP A 602 1.24 7.43 -29.05
CA ASP A 602 2.17 8.38 -28.44
C ASP A 602 2.97 7.81 -27.27
N HIS A 603 2.66 6.59 -26.80
CA HIS A 603 3.41 5.99 -25.70
C HIS A 603 4.82 5.60 -26.12
N LYS A 604 5.83 5.95 -25.31
CA LYS A 604 7.26 5.73 -25.61
C LYS A 604 7.60 4.30 -26.05
N LEU A 605 6.93 3.30 -25.45
CA LEU A 605 7.15 1.87 -25.75
C LEU A 605 6.10 1.27 -26.69
N TYR A 606 5.20 2.07 -27.29
CA TYR A 606 4.11 1.58 -28.13
C TYR A 606 4.61 0.69 -29.27
N SER A 607 5.63 1.14 -30.01
CA SER A 607 6.21 0.37 -31.12
C SER A 607 6.75 -1.00 -30.69
N SER A 608 7.34 -1.09 -29.50
CA SER A 608 7.79 -2.37 -28.94
C SER A 608 6.61 -3.25 -28.53
N PHE A 609 5.61 -2.70 -27.86
CA PHE A 609 4.38 -3.43 -27.51
C PHE A 609 3.64 -3.94 -28.74
N LYS A 610 3.61 -3.15 -29.82
CA LYS A 610 2.99 -3.51 -31.10
C LYS A 610 3.71 -4.69 -31.74
N LYS A 611 5.03 -4.59 -31.96
CA LYS A 611 5.85 -5.70 -32.48
C LYS A 611 5.69 -6.99 -31.67
N HIS A 612 5.67 -6.86 -30.35
CA HIS A 612 5.47 -8.00 -29.46
C HIS A 612 4.06 -8.60 -29.62
N SER A 613 3.03 -7.77 -29.76
CA SER A 613 1.64 -8.23 -29.96
C SER A 613 1.41 -8.84 -31.34
N ASP A 614 2.06 -8.31 -32.39
CA ASP A 614 2.03 -8.88 -33.74
C ASP A 614 2.59 -10.31 -33.71
N LYS A 615 3.73 -10.53 -33.03
CA LYS A 615 4.30 -11.87 -32.83
C LYS A 615 3.39 -12.80 -32.03
N LEU A 616 2.71 -12.31 -30.98
CA LEU A 616 1.71 -13.12 -30.28
C LEU A 616 0.55 -13.52 -31.20
N THR A 617 0.19 -12.67 -32.16
CA THR A 617 -0.84 -12.98 -33.18
C THR A 617 -0.34 -14.05 -34.15
N GLU A 618 0.92 -13.99 -34.59
CA GLU A 618 1.54 -15.03 -35.44
C GLU A 618 1.57 -16.41 -34.76
N LEU A 619 1.57 -16.46 -33.43
CA LEU A 619 1.52 -17.68 -32.63
C LEU A 619 0.09 -18.19 -32.36
N ASP A 620 -0.93 -17.59 -32.99
CA ASP A 620 -2.36 -17.88 -32.78
C ASP A 620 -2.80 -17.78 -31.30
N ILE A 621 -2.15 -16.91 -30.53
CA ILE A 621 -2.53 -16.68 -29.13
C ILE A 621 -3.79 -15.82 -29.10
N THR A 622 -4.92 -16.52 -29.10
CA THR A 622 -6.26 -15.97 -28.87
C THR A 622 -6.45 -15.61 -27.40
N ILE A 623 -7.29 -14.61 -27.14
CA ILE A 623 -7.40 -13.95 -25.82
C ILE A 623 -8.83 -14.00 -25.32
N GLU A 624 -9.57 -15.07 -25.62
CA GLU A 624 -10.84 -15.27 -24.92
C GLU A 624 -10.55 -15.27 -23.40
N ASP A 625 -11.24 -14.37 -22.69
CA ASP A 625 -11.02 -14.01 -21.29
C ASP A 625 -9.63 -13.43 -20.92
N HIS A 626 -8.61 -14.29 -20.82
CA HIS A 626 -7.27 -13.97 -20.30
C HIS A 626 -6.13 -14.52 -21.17
N GLY A 627 -6.45 -15.23 -22.25
CA GLY A 627 -5.48 -16.00 -23.03
C GLY A 627 -5.05 -17.30 -22.35
N PRO A 628 -4.12 -18.05 -22.96
CA PRO A 628 -3.66 -19.33 -22.45
C PRO A 628 -3.08 -19.21 -21.04
N ASN A 629 -3.21 -20.26 -20.24
CA ASN A 629 -2.49 -20.32 -18.98
C ASN A 629 -0.97 -20.52 -19.25
N PHE A 630 -0.14 -20.44 -18.21
CA PHE A 630 1.32 -20.59 -18.38
C PHE A 630 1.74 -21.89 -19.08
N THR A 631 1.12 -23.03 -18.74
CA THR A 631 1.45 -24.33 -19.33
C THR A 631 1.12 -24.35 -20.81
N ASP A 632 -0.09 -23.94 -21.17
CA ASP A 632 -0.54 -23.89 -22.56
C ASP A 632 0.32 -22.91 -23.38
N PHE A 633 0.66 -21.76 -22.80
CA PHE A 633 1.53 -20.78 -23.45
C PHE A 633 2.95 -21.32 -23.66
N GLN A 634 3.50 -22.03 -22.68
CA GLN A 634 4.81 -22.66 -22.82
C GLN A 634 4.81 -23.74 -23.91
N GLU A 635 3.72 -24.50 -24.06
CA GLU A 635 3.57 -25.47 -25.15
C GLU A 635 3.56 -24.78 -26.52
N VAL A 636 2.80 -23.68 -26.67
CA VAL A 636 2.80 -22.87 -27.90
C VAL A 636 4.19 -22.32 -28.22
N LEU A 637 4.91 -21.79 -27.22
CA LEU A 637 6.27 -21.29 -27.39
C LEU A 637 7.24 -22.38 -27.84
N ASN A 638 7.18 -23.55 -27.22
CA ASN A 638 8.03 -24.70 -27.56
C ASN A 638 7.81 -25.15 -29.02
N CYS A 639 6.55 -25.21 -29.47
CA CYS A 639 6.21 -25.54 -30.86
C CYS A 639 6.82 -24.56 -31.88
N HIS A 640 7.09 -23.33 -31.47
CA HIS A 640 7.65 -22.28 -32.32
C HIS A 640 9.14 -21.98 -32.04
N GLY A 641 9.83 -22.89 -31.34
CA GLY A 641 11.28 -22.81 -31.13
C GLY A 641 11.74 -21.84 -30.04
N TYR A 642 10.84 -21.35 -29.20
CA TYR A 642 11.18 -20.57 -28.01
C TYR A 642 11.34 -21.49 -26.80
N THR A 643 12.38 -21.25 -26.01
CA THR A 643 12.68 -22.12 -24.85
C THR A 643 11.82 -21.80 -23.63
N ASN A 644 11.43 -20.53 -23.45
CA ASN A 644 10.56 -20.06 -22.38
C ASN A 644 10.06 -18.63 -22.67
N GLU A 645 9.20 -18.13 -21.78
CA GLU A 645 8.66 -16.76 -21.84
C GLU A 645 9.74 -15.67 -21.77
N GLU A 646 10.86 -15.88 -21.05
CA GLU A 646 11.95 -14.90 -20.95
C GLU A 646 12.73 -14.78 -22.27
N ASP A 647 13.00 -15.90 -22.92
CA ASP A 647 13.60 -15.99 -24.25
C ASP A 647 12.71 -15.31 -25.30
N PHE A 648 11.39 -15.54 -25.22
CA PHE A 648 10.42 -14.83 -26.05
C PHE A 648 10.46 -13.32 -25.78
N ASN A 649 10.48 -12.88 -24.52
CA ASN A 649 10.55 -11.46 -24.18
C ASN A 649 11.85 -10.80 -24.67
N LEU A 650 13.03 -11.41 -24.45
CA LEU A 650 14.33 -10.85 -24.79
C LEU A 650 14.58 -10.75 -26.30
N LYS A 651 14.09 -11.72 -27.08
CA LYS A 651 14.19 -11.67 -28.56
C LYS A 651 13.23 -10.65 -29.18
N ASN A 652 12.30 -10.12 -28.40
CA ASN A 652 11.19 -9.29 -28.87
C ASN A 652 11.12 -7.91 -28.21
N SER A 653 11.97 -7.63 -27.21
CA SER A 653 12.28 -6.32 -26.63
C SER A 653 13.27 -5.55 -27.49
#